data_AF-A0A1D2XAG6-F1
#
_entry.id   AF-A0A1D2XAG6-F1
#
_cell.length_a   1.000
_cell.length_b   1.000
_cell.length_c   1.000
_cell.angle_alpha   90.00
_cell.angle_beta   90.00
_cell.angle_gamma   90.00
#
_symmetry.space_group_name_H-M   'P 1'
#
loop_
_entity.id
_entity.type
_entity.pdbx_description
1 polymer ?
#
loop_
_entity_poly.entity_id
_entity_poly.type
_entity_poly.pdbx_seq_one_letter_code
_entity_poly.pdbx_strand_id
1 'polypeptide(L)'
;MSFIKKKPVLKQVKKDSLIFGCLLTSSDGVGFNGLRRANNDFLRGIIRYSRFREIHVFTHTHALSELRSEWAEYIGRYGSDKTIHFLSVHELASCFKTIRYQVFHQGDPYLGRLASLRDHCSPSLFPITGRAHTLSMDSHLLQTRDLLLSPLKSCDAILCSSQAQQQVMNRLLAAASSSINNHIGVAIPFKGVLSFLPLGVESSKRFSGTTDEAKQLLGYDPDCQVILTLGRISPSDKMDLHPLLLGLNELLEAHGLKHVLLVIAGSGDASDESIQSLLRQAYELNLEDRIRFELTVDEERKELLLAACDVFVSLSDNIQESFGIAPVEAMNHCKPVVLSDWNGYKELVKDEESGFLIPTHSADYDHLTRTLGVLLNGAAHLIQAQGTVVDVSRLVQVLKRLLSNDELRQTIANNGYKKAEADYSCSKVVMDYHRMVDDLYREAELLPHTPARPIGLPYRHVFGHYPTSYVNEKTRFLTTDRGVRVLLKSEQGHSYSELDVWLDEDFITELASECLNNKSLASLLSRYSERADLVFSLLWMSKYHLLQIDPVIEQASIIRTVLSLPEPQEFQNKTLPAELTDLLEYPETHRFKLMEPLLCWYIEQCEPLLPTSHSLLLKADVLNHVLNQFDDQLLQAIGWVAKEINETSYSVVLDSVVENGGIGYLADSFPHWYRVNCRMLLRSLRSCKLLFKRFGRDFQWINEMFEHDWASPAQSISRLSIPFDQGFTSVVIMTLDNNEKLVYKNRDLRIDRHLVGASETQDTIAGQLNQWLGDFPGIMTHIILCRQDRSHYGYCQYLPNDDHEVVLGAEQGADYYRHLGVLSAFSVLLGLGDLDHRNVITCAGKPWLIDGEVAFQPKVLRALERELSNPEAAFMRGISETAFEHTDLWRVWETFHVGQLRNSNVALENGELIPQSPHEWVPHFENVLRVGQRHSLDGHQPSLATEYSIQVVEGFRMAIGVVSENFDQWQSLLLKCRGYEVRYVPIMDLVITEKLCWDLKVFHGFQSFTQRRLKGYCKRFSTRIGLGGEEVQRWLEPEWKEPTALLAETVAEACLNGSPVQFTRVLGEGDAKVVSGGVVRIVDCEQGYFSLDPLDKAIRLSRILSEDSERRDQYVAGISSVILRWLEEQLVPGGSLPEELRQEI
;
A
#
# COMPACT_ATOMS: atom_id res chain seq x y z
N MET A 1 62.42 20.42 -15.53
CA MET A 1 63.03 20.55 -14.19
C MET A 1 62.05 19.94 -13.19
N SER A 2 62.28 18.79 -12.55
CA SER A 2 63.43 18.34 -11.72
C SER A 2 63.36 18.77 -10.23
N PHE A 3 62.22 18.55 -9.57
CA PHE A 3 62.13 18.62 -8.10
C PHE A 3 61.38 17.41 -7.50
N ILE A 4 62.01 16.24 -7.58
CA ILE A 4 61.72 15.15 -6.63
C ILE A 4 62.24 15.62 -5.26
N LYS A 5 61.36 16.20 -4.43
CA LYS A 5 61.64 16.33 -2.99
C LYS A 5 61.83 14.92 -2.45
N LYS A 6 63.06 14.60 -2.02
CA LYS A 6 63.37 13.31 -1.38
C LYS A 6 62.37 13.09 -0.24
N LYS A 7 61.62 11.98 -0.27
CA LYS A 7 60.97 11.48 0.96
C LYS A 7 62.04 11.42 2.06
N PRO A 8 61.71 11.69 3.33
CA PRO A 8 62.65 11.52 4.41
C PRO A 8 63.07 10.04 4.45
N VAL A 9 64.27 9.75 3.96
CA VAL A 9 64.89 8.44 4.16
C VAL A 9 65.07 8.32 5.67
N LEU A 10 64.31 7.43 6.29
CA LEU A 10 64.51 6.98 7.65
C LEU A 10 66.00 6.63 7.78
N LYS A 11 66.76 7.49 8.47
CA LYS A 11 68.18 7.26 8.67
C LYS A 11 68.34 5.91 9.35
N GLN A 12 69.23 5.06 8.85
CA GLN A 12 69.50 3.75 9.43
C GLN A 12 69.60 3.88 10.96
N VAL A 13 68.61 3.32 11.65
CA VAL A 13 68.41 3.57 13.07
C VAL A 13 69.54 2.90 13.83
N LYS A 14 70.06 3.57 14.87
CA LYS A 14 71.08 2.98 15.74
C LYS A 14 70.53 1.70 16.37
N LYS A 15 71.42 0.72 16.58
CA LYS A 15 71.06 -0.67 16.89
C LYS A 15 70.26 -0.90 18.19
N ASP A 16 70.11 0.13 19.01
CA ASP A 16 69.68 0.09 20.43
C ASP A 16 68.47 1.00 20.75
N SER A 17 67.59 1.29 19.78
CA SER A 17 66.42 2.19 19.95
C SER A 17 65.13 1.45 20.36
N LEU A 18 64.51 1.84 21.49
CA LEU A 18 63.24 1.28 21.98
C LEU A 18 62.02 1.87 21.24
N ILE A 19 61.71 1.30 20.06
CA ILE A 19 60.56 1.70 19.21
C ILE A 19 59.36 0.76 19.42
N PHE A 20 58.22 1.31 19.84
CA PHE A 20 56.94 0.60 19.91
C PHE A 20 56.11 0.86 18.64
N GLY A 21 55.69 -0.19 17.95
CA GLY A 21 54.72 -0.09 16.85
C GLY A 21 53.31 -0.50 17.30
N CYS A 22 52.27 0.05 16.69
CA CYS A 22 50.89 -0.45 16.82
C CYS A 22 50.10 -0.24 15.53
N LEU A 23 49.24 -1.20 15.19
CA LEU A 23 48.21 -1.05 14.16
C LEU A 23 46.85 -0.79 14.82
N LEU A 24 46.29 0.39 14.59
CA LEU A 24 44.89 0.70 14.90
C LEU A 24 44.02 0.18 13.76
N THR A 25 43.27 -0.88 14.02
CA THR A 25 42.39 -1.56 13.05
C THR A 25 40.97 -0.98 12.98
N SER A 26 40.71 0.16 13.65
CA SER A 26 39.40 0.83 13.67
C SER A 26 39.53 2.32 13.36
N SER A 27 39.21 2.71 12.12
CA SER A 27 38.99 4.11 11.70
C SER A 27 37.50 4.47 11.62
N ASP A 28 36.65 3.52 11.28
CA ASP A 28 35.34 3.83 10.71
C ASP A 28 34.24 3.90 11.79
N GLY A 29 33.52 5.03 11.84
CA GLY A 29 32.34 5.23 12.68
C GLY A 29 32.44 6.41 13.65
N VAL A 30 31.52 7.36 13.51
CA VAL A 30 31.22 8.36 14.55
C VAL A 30 30.30 7.67 15.57
N GLY A 31 30.87 7.13 16.66
CA GLY A 31 30.10 6.37 17.64
C GLY A 31 30.94 5.65 18.69
N PHE A 32 30.27 5.27 19.79
CA PHE A 32 30.87 4.61 20.94
C PHE A 32 31.06 3.11 20.68
N ASN A 33 32.24 2.57 20.93
CA ASN A 33 32.57 1.16 20.65
C ASN A 33 33.48 0.62 21.77
N GLY A 34 33.07 -0.49 22.42
CA GLY A 34 33.79 -1.05 23.57
C GLY A 34 35.18 -1.59 23.26
N LEU A 35 35.39 -2.18 22.08
CA LEU A 35 36.70 -2.64 21.61
C LEU A 35 37.62 -1.46 21.27
N ARG A 36 37.08 -0.45 20.57
CA ARG A 36 37.78 0.82 20.28
C ARG A 36 38.15 1.53 21.58
N ARG A 37 37.25 1.58 22.57
CA ARG A 37 37.49 2.15 23.90
C ARG A 37 38.59 1.38 24.64
N ALA A 38 38.49 0.07 24.76
CA ALA A 38 39.51 -0.77 25.40
C ALA A 38 40.90 -0.61 24.76
N ASN A 39 40.98 -0.56 23.43
CA ASN A 39 42.24 -0.39 22.71
C ASN A 39 42.78 1.06 22.79
N ASN A 40 41.92 2.07 22.71
CA ASN A 40 42.30 3.47 22.89
C ASN A 40 42.76 3.75 24.32
N ASP A 41 42.04 3.27 25.34
CA ASP A 41 42.39 3.48 26.74
C ASP A 41 43.65 2.68 27.12
N PHE A 42 43.88 1.51 26.51
CA PHE A 42 45.16 0.80 26.59
C PHE A 42 46.31 1.61 25.96
N LEU A 43 46.16 2.14 24.75
CA LEU A 43 47.19 2.92 24.05
C LEU A 43 47.46 4.28 24.70
N ARG A 44 46.43 4.96 25.20
CA ARG A 44 46.56 6.14 26.08
C ARG A 44 47.33 5.78 27.35
N GLY A 45 47.06 4.61 27.93
CA GLY A 45 47.86 4.00 28.98
C GLY A 45 49.34 3.79 28.59
N ILE A 46 49.63 3.29 27.39
CA ILE A 46 51.02 3.18 26.89
C ILE A 46 51.66 4.56 26.77
N ILE A 47 51.01 5.55 26.15
CA ILE A 47 51.59 6.90 26.03
C ILE A 47 51.93 7.48 27.41
N ARG A 48 50.99 7.40 28.36
CA ARG A 48 51.10 8.04 29.67
C ARG A 48 51.99 7.31 30.70
N TYR A 49 52.14 5.99 30.59
CA TYR A 49 52.82 5.17 31.61
C TYR A 49 54.01 4.35 31.07
N SER A 50 54.35 4.45 29.79
CA SER A 50 55.46 3.68 29.19
C SER A 50 56.84 4.33 29.30
N ARG A 51 57.85 3.47 29.13
CA ARG A 51 59.26 3.81 28.94
C ARG A 51 59.74 3.77 27.48
N PHE A 52 58.83 3.60 26.51
CA PHE A 52 59.21 3.70 25.09
C PHE A 52 59.59 5.15 24.76
N ARG A 53 60.59 5.32 23.88
CA ARG A 53 61.07 6.63 23.45
C ARG A 53 60.56 7.04 22.08
N GLU A 54 60.12 6.07 21.29
CA GLU A 54 59.61 6.27 19.93
C GLU A 54 58.38 5.36 19.74
N ILE A 55 57.27 5.93 19.26
CA ILE A 55 55.96 5.26 19.15
C ILE A 55 55.43 5.46 17.73
N HIS A 56 55.22 4.37 16.99
CA HIS A 56 54.68 4.38 15.63
C HIS A 56 53.24 3.85 15.64
N VAL A 57 52.28 4.71 15.32
CA VAL A 57 50.86 4.36 15.23
C VAL A 57 50.47 4.31 13.75
N PHE A 58 50.08 3.12 13.28
CA PHE A 58 49.62 2.87 11.93
C PHE A 58 48.09 2.85 11.87
N THR A 59 47.50 3.61 10.93
CA THR A 59 46.06 3.64 10.67
C THR A 59 45.77 4.02 9.22
N HIS A 60 44.50 4.05 8.81
CA HIS A 60 44.09 4.44 7.46
C HIS A 60 44.43 5.91 7.18
N THR A 61 44.80 6.21 5.93
CA THR A 61 45.42 7.50 5.54
C THR A 61 44.54 8.71 5.85
N HIS A 62 43.21 8.57 5.77
CA HIS A 62 42.25 9.65 6.07
C HIS A 62 42.23 10.01 7.57
N ALA A 63 42.44 9.04 8.47
CA ALA A 63 42.35 9.24 9.93
C ALA A 63 43.61 9.91 10.53
N LEU A 64 44.67 10.10 9.73
CA LEU A 64 45.97 10.58 10.21
C LEU A 64 45.97 12.04 10.68
N SER A 65 45.10 12.90 10.15
CA SER A 65 44.94 14.30 10.60
C SER A 65 44.09 14.40 11.86
N GLU A 66 42.97 13.69 11.89
CA GLU A 66 42.03 13.63 13.02
C GLU A 66 42.69 13.07 14.27
N LEU A 67 43.30 11.88 14.19
CA LEU A 67 43.95 11.21 15.32
C LEU A 67 45.12 12.04 15.89
N ARG A 68 45.84 12.79 15.05
CA ARG A 68 46.87 13.75 15.49
C ARG A 68 46.28 14.94 16.25
N SER A 69 45.07 15.36 15.92
CA SER A 69 44.36 16.46 16.58
C SER A 69 43.74 16.00 17.90
N GLU A 70 42.97 14.90 17.87
CA GLU A 70 42.29 14.30 19.03
C GLU A 70 43.28 13.97 20.17
N TRP A 71 44.48 13.48 19.82
CA TRP A 71 45.48 13.08 20.82
C TRP A 71 46.49 14.19 21.14
N ALA A 72 46.38 15.38 20.53
CA ALA A 72 47.34 16.47 20.68
C ALA A 72 47.50 16.92 22.15
N GLU A 73 46.40 17.18 22.86
CA GLU A 73 46.46 17.57 24.29
C GLU A 73 47.02 16.42 25.14
N TYR A 74 46.54 15.19 24.90
CA TYR A 74 46.98 14.02 25.68
C TYR A 74 48.48 13.75 25.51
N ILE A 75 49.01 13.88 24.30
CA ILE A 75 50.43 13.72 23.99
C ILE A 75 51.25 14.89 24.55
N GLY A 76 50.77 16.13 24.42
CA GLY A 76 51.43 17.29 25.03
C GLY A 76 51.52 17.22 26.56
N ARG A 77 50.52 16.58 27.20
CA ARG A 77 50.39 16.45 28.65
C ARG A 77 51.05 15.21 29.26
N TYR A 78 51.15 14.12 28.50
CA TYR A 78 51.58 12.80 29.02
C TYR A 78 52.60 12.04 28.13
N GLY A 79 52.96 12.56 26.95
CA GLY A 79 53.89 11.92 26.01
C GLY A 79 55.07 12.81 25.60
N SER A 80 55.30 13.93 26.29
CA SER A 80 56.32 14.94 25.94
C SER A 80 57.77 14.45 26.02
N ASP A 81 58.02 13.28 26.61
CA ASP A 81 59.33 12.61 26.64
C ASP A 81 59.54 11.63 25.46
N LYS A 82 58.58 11.53 24.53
CA LYS A 82 58.52 10.51 23.48
C LYS A 82 58.35 11.12 22.08
N THR A 83 59.00 10.53 21.09
CA THR A 83 58.76 10.84 19.68
C THR A 83 57.59 10.01 19.17
N ILE A 84 56.49 10.64 18.77
CA ILE A 84 55.29 9.92 18.29
C ILE A 84 55.08 10.16 16.80
N HIS A 85 55.01 9.07 16.03
CA HIS A 85 54.85 9.05 14.58
C HIS A 85 53.53 8.39 14.20
N PHE A 86 52.68 9.11 13.49
CA PHE A 86 51.44 8.58 12.90
C PHE A 86 51.64 8.35 11.41
N LEU A 87 51.48 7.11 10.96
CA LEU A 87 51.90 6.60 9.65
C LEU A 87 50.76 5.86 8.94
N SER A 88 50.74 5.88 7.60
CA SER A 88 49.67 5.19 6.85
C SER A 88 49.85 3.67 6.89
N VAL A 89 48.75 2.92 7.01
CA VAL A 89 48.74 1.45 6.91
C VAL A 89 49.30 0.95 5.57
N HIS A 90 49.22 1.73 4.49
CA HIS A 90 49.87 1.38 3.21
C HIS A 90 51.42 1.43 3.30
N GLU A 91 51.97 2.19 4.24
CA GLU A 91 53.42 2.26 4.49
C GLU A 91 53.91 1.10 5.37
N LEU A 92 53.02 0.36 6.06
CA LEU A 92 53.34 -0.73 6.99
C LEU A 92 54.32 -1.76 6.40
N ALA A 93 54.04 -2.27 5.20
CA ALA A 93 54.89 -3.24 4.50
C ALA A 93 56.27 -2.67 4.10
N SER A 94 56.38 -1.35 3.92
CA SER A 94 57.65 -0.65 3.63
C SER A 94 58.42 -0.33 4.91
N CYS A 95 57.72 -0.01 5.99
CA CYS A 95 58.26 0.14 7.33
C CYS A 95 58.83 -1.19 7.85
N PHE A 96 58.13 -2.32 7.66
CA PHE A 96 58.64 -3.64 8.04
C PHE A 96 59.93 -4.03 7.28
N LYS A 97 60.11 -3.53 6.05
CA LYS A 97 61.33 -3.69 5.25
C LYS A 97 62.54 -2.87 5.75
N THR A 98 62.32 -1.88 6.62
CA THR A 98 63.33 -0.81 6.89
C THR A 98 63.53 -0.43 8.36
N ILE A 99 62.55 -0.72 9.24
CA ILE A 99 62.55 -0.34 10.67
C ILE A 99 62.57 -1.61 11.52
N ARG A 100 63.41 -1.61 12.57
CA ARG A 100 63.43 -2.66 13.60
C ARG A 100 62.62 -2.22 14.81
N TYR A 101 61.53 -2.93 15.11
CA TYR A 101 60.65 -2.64 16.23
C TYR A 101 61.06 -3.40 17.50
N GLN A 102 60.91 -2.79 18.67
CA GLN A 102 61.04 -3.46 19.97
C GLN A 102 59.86 -4.42 20.22
N VAL A 103 58.66 -3.99 19.82
CA VAL A 103 57.43 -4.79 19.75
C VAL A 103 56.47 -4.08 18.81
N PHE A 104 55.59 -4.83 18.16
CA PHE A 104 54.49 -4.31 17.38
C PHE A 104 53.15 -4.83 17.94
N HIS A 105 52.18 -3.95 18.21
CA HIS A 105 50.90 -4.30 18.83
C HIS A 105 49.73 -4.31 17.83
N GLN A 106 48.76 -5.18 18.05
CA GLN A 106 47.48 -5.26 17.33
C GLN A 106 46.33 -5.34 18.35
N GLY A 107 45.21 -4.67 18.07
CA GLY A 107 44.08 -4.51 18.99
C GLY A 107 43.22 -5.77 19.22
N ASP A 108 43.63 -6.93 18.71
CA ASP A 108 42.93 -8.22 18.76
C ASP A 108 43.97 -9.37 18.84
N PRO A 109 43.59 -10.64 19.10
CA PRO A 109 44.55 -11.73 19.30
C PRO A 109 44.97 -12.44 18.00
N TYR A 110 44.40 -12.08 16.84
CA TYR A 110 44.53 -12.83 15.58
C TYR A 110 45.74 -12.37 14.76
N LEU A 111 46.91 -12.55 15.38
CA LEU A 111 48.21 -12.13 14.86
C LEU A 111 48.63 -12.79 13.55
N GLY A 112 47.96 -13.85 13.10
CA GLY A 112 48.36 -14.67 11.95
C GLY A 112 48.56 -13.89 10.65
N ARG A 113 47.68 -12.93 10.35
CA ARG A 113 47.79 -12.06 9.15
C ARG A 113 48.97 -11.09 9.25
N LEU A 114 49.17 -10.46 10.42
CA LEU A 114 50.26 -9.51 10.64
C LEU A 114 51.63 -10.20 10.74
N ALA A 115 51.67 -11.40 11.32
CA ALA A 115 52.83 -12.29 11.30
C ALA A 115 53.15 -12.76 9.88
N SER A 116 52.14 -13.09 9.06
CA SER A 116 52.35 -13.40 7.64
C SER A 116 52.86 -12.19 6.85
N LEU A 117 52.46 -10.97 7.21
CA LEU A 117 52.98 -9.74 6.60
C LEU A 117 54.43 -9.44 7.04
N ARG A 118 54.77 -9.64 8.33
CA ARG A 118 56.15 -9.61 8.84
C ARG A 118 56.99 -10.65 8.10
N ASP A 119 56.55 -11.89 8.07
CA ASP A 119 57.16 -13.01 7.36
C ASP A 119 56.88 -12.99 5.82
N HIS A 120 56.58 -11.81 5.26
CA HIS A 120 56.69 -11.54 3.83
C HIS A 120 57.52 -10.27 3.54
N CYS A 121 57.66 -9.37 4.53
CA CYS A 121 58.26 -8.05 4.33
C CYS A 121 59.55 -7.81 5.11
N SER A 122 59.75 -8.39 6.30
CA SER A 122 60.82 -7.95 7.20
C SER A 122 62.13 -8.73 7.04
N PRO A 123 63.30 -8.04 6.98
CA PRO A 123 64.60 -8.71 6.92
C PRO A 123 65.07 -9.26 8.27
N SER A 124 64.39 -8.93 9.37
CA SER A 124 64.73 -9.41 10.73
C SER A 124 63.48 -9.48 11.60
N LEU A 125 63.35 -10.53 12.41
CA LEU A 125 62.19 -10.71 13.28
C LEU A 125 62.14 -9.68 14.42
N PHE A 126 60.92 -9.40 14.86
CA PHE A 126 60.57 -8.61 16.04
C PHE A 126 59.26 -9.13 16.65
N PRO A 127 59.02 -8.94 17.96
CA PRO A 127 57.80 -9.37 18.66
C PRO A 127 56.54 -8.74 18.08
N ILE A 128 55.49 -9.54 17.88
CA ILE A 128 54.12 -9.07 17.66
C ILE A 128 53.28 -9.41 18.90
N THR A 129 52.47 -8.46 19.40
CA THR A 129 51.57 -8.70 20.53
C THR A 129 50.11 -8.38 20.18
N GLY A 130 49.17 -9.22 20.60
CA GLY A 130 47.74 -9.07 20.29
C GLY A 130 46.88 -9.19 21.54
N ARG A 131 45.84 -8.35 21.70
CA ARG A 131 44.97 -8.42 22.88
C ARG A 131 43.79 -9.36 22.66
N ALA A 132 43.67 -10.40 23.48
CA ALA A 132 42.44 -11.18 23.58
C ALA A 132 41.35 -10.36 24.27
N HIS A 133 40.14 -10.43 23.70
CA HIS A 133 38.92 -9.85 24.25
C HIS A 133 37.95 -10.99 24.56
N THR A 134 36.80 -11.12 23.90
CA THR A 134 35.99 -12.35 24.01
C THR A 134 36.78 -13.55 23.48
N LEU A 135 36.83 -14.66 24.23
CA LEU A 135 37.48 -15.92 23.80
C LEU A 135 36.56 -17.16 23.87
N SER A 136 35.31 -17.01 24.29
CA SER A 136 34.38 -18.13 24.53
C SER A 136 33.77 -18.78 23.27
N MET A 137 33.76 -18.08 22.13
CA MET A 137 33.16 -18.57 20.89
C MET A 137 33.99 -19.69 20.23
N ASP A 138 33.35 -20.73 19.69
CA ASP A 138 34.03 -21.80 18.93
C ASP A 138 34.67 -21.30 17.61
N SER A 139 34.18 -20.19 17.06
CA SER A 139 34.86 -19.46 15.98
C SER A 139 36.29 -19.07 16.37
N HIS A 140 36.54 -18.81 17.66
CA HIS A 140 37.88 -18.57 18.17
C HIS A 140 38.71 -19.85 18.24
N LEU A 141 38.14 -21.05 18.41
CA LEU A 141 38.89 -22.30 18.27
C LEU A 141 39.35 -22.49 16.81
N LEU A 142 38.51 -22.12 15.82
CA LEU A 142 38.87 -22.13 14.40
C LEU A 142 39.95 -21.08 14.06
N GLN A 143 39.79 -19.84 14.51
CA GLN A 143 40.81 -18.80 14.37
C GLN A 143 42.08 -19.12 15.21
N THR A 144 41.96 -19.93 16.25
CA THR A 144 43.10 -20.47 17.01
C THR A 144 43.79 -21.60 16.27
N ARG A 145 43.08 -22.43 15.50
CA ARG A 145 43.70 -23.35 14.52
C ARG A 145 44.41 -22.56 13.41
N ASP A 146 43.87 -21.42 12.98
CA ASP A 146 44.58 -20.50 12.08
C ASP A 146 45.84 -19.89 12.75
N LEU A 147 45.79 -19.54 14.04
CA LEU A 147 46.99 -19.14 14.81
C LEU A 147 48.05 -20.27 14.92
N LEU A 148 47.66 -21.54 14.97
CA LEU A 148 48.59 -22.68 14.94
C LEU A 148 49.22 -22.88 13.55
N LEU A 149 48.45 -22.64 12.49
CA LEU A 149 48.85 -22.81 11.09
C LEU A 149 49.61 -21.57 10.55
N SER A 150 49.48 -20.43 11.21
CA SER A 150 50.14 -19.15 10.91
C SER A 150 51.65 -19.14 11.21
N PRO A 151 52.43 -18.26 10.57
CA PRO A 151 53.89 -18.17 10.73
C PRO A 151 54.34 -17.41 12.00
N LEU A 152 53.70 -17.69 13.14
CA LEU A 152 54.06 -17.13 14.45
C LEU A 152 55.36 -17.74 15.01
N LYS A 153 56.00 -17.00 15.92
CA LYS A 153 57.30 -17.30 16.56
C LYS A 153 57.19 -17.15 18.07
N SER A 154 58.18 -17.62 18.84
CA SER A 154 58.14 -17.56 20.31
C SER A 154 58.32 -16.17 20.91
N CYS A 155 58.80 -15.21 20.12
CA CYS A 155 58.74 -13.79 20.47
C CYS A 155 57.36 -13.14 20.28
N ASP A 156 56.36 -13.84 19.73
CA ASP A 156 54.98 -13.31 19.57
C ASP A 156 54.10 -13.67 20.76
N ALA A 157 53.22 -12.77 21.24
CA ALA A 157 52.41 -13.04 22.43
C ALA A 157 50.96 -12.51 22.43
N ILE A 158 50.05 -13.23 23.09
CA ILE A 158 48.63 -12.85 23.23
C ILE A 158 48.31 -12.44 24.68
N LEU A 159 47.74 -11.25 24.84
CA LEU A 159 47.45 -10.60 26.12
C LEU A 159 46.02 -10.94 26.57
N CYS A 160 45.86 -11.62 27.71
CA CYS A 160 44.58 -12.17 28.18
C CYS A 160 44.07 -11.42 29.40
N SER A 161 42.82 -10.94 29.40
CA SER A 161 42.27 -10.05 30.44
C SER A 161 41.90 -10.70 31.78
N SER A 162 41.95 -12.03 31.87
CA SER A 162 41.82 -12.77 33.13
C SER A 162 42.69 -14.02 33.11
N GLN A 163 43.02 -14.57 34.29
CA GLN A 163 43.71 -15.87 34.37
C GLN A 163 42.85 -16.99 33.78
N ALA A 164 41.52 -16.90 33.93
CA ALA A 164 40.57 -17.77 33.23
C ALA A 164 40.71 -17.65 31.72
N GLN A 165 40.80 -16.43 31.17
CA GLN A 165 41.02 -16.19 29.74
C GLN A 165 42.38 -16.72 29.25
N GLN A 166 43.45 -16.58 30.04
CA GLN A 166 44.78 -17.15 29.72
C GLN A 166 44.77 -18.70 29.75
N GLN A 167 44.02 -19.30 30.69
CA GLN A 167 43.84 -20.74 30.80
C GLN A 167 42.93 -21.30 29.68
N VAL A 168 41.87 -20.56 29.32
CA VAL A 168 41.03 -20.83 28.15
C VAL A 168 41.88 -20.75 26.89
N MET A 169 42.66 -19.70 26.67
CA MET A 169 43.49 -19.59 25.46
C MET A 169 44.56 -20.69 25.36
N ASN A 170 45.19 -21.07 26.48
CA ASN A 170 46.07 -22.25 26.56
C ASN A 170 45.33 -23.53 26.16
N ARG A 171 44.10 -23.73 26.67
CA ARG A 171 43.28 -24.90 26.37
C ARG A 171 42.72 -24.89 24.96
N LEU A 172 42.37 -23.73 24.39
CA LEU A 172 41.98 -23.57 22.99
C LEU A 172 43.15 -23.92 22.07
N LEU A 173 44.37 -23.44 22.36
CA LEU A 173 45.56 -23.78 21.58
C LEU A 173 45.94 -25.26 21.72
N ALA A 174 45.87 -25.84 22.92
CA ALA A 174 46.12 -27.27 23.14
C ALA A 174 45.02 -28.16 22.53
N ALA A 175 43.76 -27.75 22.58
CA ALA A 175 42.63 -28.45 21.96
C ALA A 175 42.64 -28.30 20.43
N ALA A 176 43.00 -27.14 19.89
CA ALA A 176 43.24 -26.93 18.46
C ALA A 176 44.39 -27.83 17.97
N SER A 177 45.48 -27.89 18.75
CA SER A 177 46.66 -28.71 18.45
C SER A 177 46.34 -30.21 18.50
N SER A 178 45.65 -30.67 19.56
CA SER A 178 45.24 -32.06 19.70
C SER A 178 44.08 -32.43 18.78
N SER A 179 43.21 -31.49 18.38
CA SER A 179 42.18 -31.70 17.36
C SER A 179 42.82 -31.96 16.01
N ILE A 180 43.80 -31.13 15.60
CA ILE A 180 44.58 -31.38 14.38
C ILE A 180 45.35 -32.71 14.52
N ASN A 181 45.97 -33.00 15.67
CA ASN A 181 46.67 -34.26 15.91
C ASN A 181 45.76 -35.49 15.76
N ASN A 182 44.60 -35.49 16.41
CA ASN A 182 43.73 -36.65 16.48
C ASN A 182 42.92 -36.84 15.18
N HIS A 183 42.92 -35.84 14.29
CA HIS A 183 42.17 -35.86 13.03
C HIS A 183 43.05 -36.03 11.78
N ILE A 184 44.32 -35.59 11.80
CA ILE A 184 45.28 -35.80 10.68
C ILE A 184 46.65 -36.38 11.11
N GLY A 185 46.80 -36.82 12.36
CA GLY A 185 48.00 -37.51 12.87
C GLY A 185 49.17 -36.60 13.28
N VAL A 186 49.00 -35.27 13.30
CA VAL A 186 50.10 -34.31 13.56
C VAL A 186 49.70 -33.22 14.55
N ALA A 187 50.34 -33.18 15.72
CA ALA A 187 50.21 -32.09 16.69
C ALA A 187 51.00 -30.86 16.22
N ILE A 188 50.29 -29.75 16.03
CA ILE A 188 50.89 -28.45 15.67
C ILE A 188 50.89 -27.57 16.94
N PRO A 189 52.02 -27.35 17.62
CA PRO A 189 52.05 -26.56 18.84
C PRO A 189 51.87 -25.06 18.55
N PHE A 190 51.34 -24.31 19.52
CA PHE A 190 51.40 -22.85 19.43
C PHE A 190 52.87 -22.41 19.49
N LYS A 191 53.23 -21.47 18.62
CA LYS A 191 54.61 -20.99 18.55
C LYS A 191 54.86 -19.75 19.39
N GLY A 192 53.82 -19.00 19.78
CA GLY A 192 53.94 -17.81 20.64
C GLY A 192 53.67 -18.07 22.12
N VAL A 193 53.54 -16.99 22.89
CA VAL A 193 53.35 -16.95 24.35
C VAL A 193 51.98 -16.39 24.72
N LEU A 194 51.46 -16.74 25.90
CA LEU A 194 50.19 -16.19 26.44
C LEU A 194 50.45 -15.51 27.78
N SER A 195 50.01 -14.26 27.93
CA SER A 195 50.33 -13.40 29.08
C SER A 195 49.08 -12.80 29.70
N PHE A 196 48.93 -12.85 31.03
CA PHE A 196 47.78 -12.25 31.73
C PHE A 196 47.95 -10.72 31.92
N LEU A 197 46.93 -9.94 31.56
CA LEU A 197 46.92 -8.48 31.53
C LEU A 197 45.47 -7.91 31.41
N PRO A 198 44.82 -7.42 32.50
CA PRO A 198 43.36 -7.18 32.56
C PRO A 198 42.73 -6.15 31.59
N LEU A 199 41.41 -5.92 31.72
CA LEU A 199 40.60 -4.90 31.02
C LEU A 199 39.98 -3.90 32.02
N GLY A 200 39.24 -2.88 31.56
CA GLY A 200 38.55 -1.98 32.48
C GLY A 200 37.59 -0.91 31.94
N VAL A 201 36.49 -0.65 32.69
CA VAL A 201 35.43 0.35 32.43
C VAL A 201 34.81 0.90 33.75
N GLU A 202 34.03 1.99 33.68
CA GLU A 202 33.19 2.61 34.75
C GLU A 202 31.73 2.80 34.26
N SER A 203 30.75 2.94 35.17
CA SER A 203 29.29 2.81 34.92
C SER A 203 28.47 4.12 34.85
N SER A 204 27.33 4.09 34.13
CA SER A 204 26.38 5.23 33.89
C SER A 204 24.94 4.96 34.39
N LYS A 205 23.97 5.85 34.08
CA LYS A 205 22.64 5.98 34.73
C LYS A 205 21.46 5.47 33.88
N ARG A 206 20.33 5.17 34.54
CA ARG A 206 19.01 4.84 33.97
C ARG A 206 17.99 6.00 34.11
N PHE A 207 16.97 6.10 33.25
CA PHE A 207 15.79 6.96 33.48
C PHE A 207 14.97 6.52 34.72
N SER A 208 14.27 7.46 35.37
CA SER A 208 13.66 7.25 36.70
C SER A 208 12.18 7.60 36.84
N GLY A 209 11.51 8.01 35.76
CA GLY A 209 10.06 8.28 35.74
C GLY A 209 9.21 7.07 35.33
N THR A 210 7.90 7.27 35.21
CA THR A 210 6.94 6.27 34.74
C THR A 210 6.94 6.13 33.21
N THR A 211 6.23 5.12 32.69
CA THR A 211 6.03 4.95 31.23
C THR A 211 5.19 6.10 30.64
N ASP A 212 4.19 6.58 31.36
CA ASP A 212 3.29 7.65 30.88
C ASP A 212 3.99 9.02 30.93
N GLU A 213 4.81 9.26 31.95
CA GLU A 213 5.73 10.42 32.00
C GLU A 213 6.72 10.38 30.83
N ALA A 214 7.26 9.20 30.49
CA ALA A 214 8.14 9.05 29.33
C ALA A 214 7.40 9.28 27.99
N LYS A 215 6.18 8.73 27.82
CA LYS A 215 5.31 9.03 26.66
C LYS A 215 5.06 10.54 26.53
N GLN A 216 4.69 11.21 27.63
CA GLN A 216 4.45 12.65 27.67
C GLN A 216 5.71 13.46 27.28
N LEU A 217 6.89 13.09 27.79
CA LEU A 217 8.17 13.74 27.44
C LEU A 217 8.60 13.53 25.98
N LEU A 218 8.17 12.45 25.33
CA LEU A 218 8.40 12.20 23.91
C LEU A 218 7.34 12.86 22.99
N GLY A 219 6.25 13.38 23.58
CA GLY A 219 5.10 13.93 22.86
C GLY A 219 4.20 12.85 22.24
N TYR A 220 4.07 11.71 22.91
CA TYR A 220 3.14 10.63 22.53
C TYR A 220 1.82 10.78 23.29
N ASP A 221 0.73 10.29 22.69
CA ASP A 221 -0.56 10.11 23.36
C ASP A 221 -0.40 9.10 24.52
N PRO A 222 -0.74 9.44 25.78
CA PRO A 222 -0.67 8.52 26.91
C PRO A 222 -1.50 7.24 26.70
N ASP A 223 -2.66 7.36 26.07
CA ASP A 223 -3.60 6.27 25.86
C ASP A 223 -3.22 5.36 24.67
N CYS A 224 -2.21 5.73 23.87
CA CYS A 224 -1.74 4.90 22.76
C CYS A 224 -0.69 3.86 23.20
N GLN A 225 -0.72 2.69 22.56
CA GLN A 225 0.16 1.58 22.87
C GLN A 225 1.41 1.61 21.97
N VAL A 226 2.58 1.70 22.58
CA VAL A 226 3.82 2.02 21.86
C VAL A 226 4.64 0.75 21.59
N ILE A 227 4.77 0.38 20.32
CA ILE A 227 5.70 -0.66 19.84
C ILE A 227 7.03 0.03 19.51
N LEU A 228 8.15 -0.45 20.06
CA LEU A 228 9.48 0.10 19.78
C LEU A 228 10.38 -0.95 19.11
N THR A 229 11.00 -0.58 17.99
CA THR A 229 12.22 -1.25 17.50
C THR A 229 13.41 -0.29 17.61
N LEU A 230 14.54 -0.80 18.08
CA LEU A 230 15.76 0.01 18.33
C LEU A 230 16.99 -0.65 17.69
N GLY A 231 17.62 0.04 16.73
CA GLY A 231 18.83 -0.43 16.08
C GLY A 231 19.29 0.44 14.91
N ARG A 232 20.26 -0.05 14.15
CA ARG A 232 20.53 0.49 12.81
C ARG A 232 19.40 0.07 11.88
N ILE A 233 18.82 1.01 11.15
CA ILE A 233 17.85 0.70 10.10
C ILE A 233 18.66 0.26 8.87
N SER A 234 18.69 -1.04 8.60
CA SER A 234 19.39 -1.62 7.44
C SER A 234 19.02 -3.11 7.25
N PRO A 235 18.51 -3.51 6.08
CA PRO A 235 18.22 -4.92 5.77
C PRO A 235 19.49 -5.76 5.58
N SER A 236 20.56 -5.17 5.05
CA SER A 236 21.83 -5.83 4.77
C SER A 236 22.72 -6.03 6.02
N ASP A 237 22.54 -5.20 7.06
CA ASP A 237 23.34 -5.24 8.29
C ASP A 237 22.61 -5.59 9.58
N LYS A 238 21.27 -5.50 9.66
CA LYS A 238 20.55 -5.61 10.94
C LYS A 238 19.23 -6.39 10.88
N MET A 239 18.22 -5.85 10.22
CA MET A 239 16.92 -6.48 10.03
C MET A 239 16.14 -5.75 8.92
N ASP A 240 15.36 -6.49 8.15
CA ASP A 240 14.28 -5.91 7.36
C ASP A 240 13.10 -5.53 8.26
N LEU A 241 12.53 -4.34 8.04
CA LEU A 241 11.41 -3.81 8.83
C LEU A 241 10.06 -3.89 8.10
N HIS A 242 10.03 -4.20 6.79
CA HIS A 242 8.77 -4.37 6.07
C HIS A 242 7.85 -5.45 6.69
N PRO A 243 8.35 -6.61 7.19
CA PRO A 243 7.51 -7.58 7.91
C PRO A 243 6.82 -7.01 9.16
N LEU A 244 7.39 -5.97 9.79
CA LEU A 244 6.78 -5.29 10.95
C LEU A 244 5.73 -4.26 10.52
N LEU A 245 5.91 -3.55 9.41
CA LEU A 245 4.90 -2.69 8.80
C LEU A 245 3.69 -3.50 8.33
N LEU A 246 3.92 -4.64 7.66
CA LEU A 246 2.88 -5.58 7.24
C LEU A 246 2.13 -6.17 8.45
N GLY A 247 2.85 -6.50 9.52
CA GLY A 247 2.25 -6.93 10.78
C GLY A 247 1.41 -5.84 11.47
N LEU A 248 1.86 -4.58 11.42
CA LEU A 248 1.07 -3.43 11.92
C LEU A 248 -0.21 -3.25 11.10
N ASN A 249 -0.13 -3.32 9.77
CA ASN A 249 -1.31 -3.18 8.92
C ASN A 249 -2.37 -4.27 9.15
N GLU A 250 -1.99 -5.54 9.30
CA GLU A 250 -2.96 -6.61 9.59
C GLU A 250 -3.58 -6.46 11.02
N LEU A 251 -2.85 -5.90 12.00
CA LEU A 251 -3.42 -5.51 13.30
C LEU A 251 -4.49 -4.40 13.20
N LEU A 252 -4.40 -3.54 12.17
CA LEU A 252 -5.38 -2.49 11.88
C LEU A 252 -6.52 -3.04 11.01
N GLU A 253 -6.25 -3.50 9.79
CA GLU A 253 -7.22 -4.02 8.81
C GLU A 253 -8.09 -5.16 9.39
N ALA A 254 -7.46 -6.16 10.02
CA ALA A 254 -8.16 -7.38 10.43
C ALA A 254 -8.54 -7.42 11.91
N HIS A 255 -7.96 -6.58 12.76
CA HIS A 255 -8.15 -6.61 14.22
C HIS A 255 -8.56 -5.27 14.86
N GLY A 256 -8.57 -4.15 14.13
CA GLY A 256 -9.18 -2.90 14.56
C GLY A 256 -8.48 -2.18 15.72
N LEU A 257 -7.18 -2.44 15.95
CA LEU A 257 -6.41 -1.85 17.05
C LEU A 257 -6.01 -0.39 16.78
N LYS A 258 -7.00 0.51 16.66
CA LYS A 258 -6.88 1.93 16.24
C LYS A 258 -6.06 2.86 17.17
N HIS A 259 -5.36 2.34 18.19
CA HIS A 259 -4.57 3.12 19.18
C HIS A 259 -3.16 2.56 19.38
N VAL A 260 -2.50 2.14 18.30
CA VAL A 260 -1.10 1.66 18.30
C VAL A 260 -0.19 2.67 17.58
N LEU A 261 1.02 2.87 18.13
CA LEU A 261 2.12 3.66 17.55
C LEU A 261 3.37 2.79 17.44
N LEU A 262 3.92 2.64 16.24
CA LEU A 262 5.20 2.00 15.97
C LEU A 262 6.31 3.05 15.90
N VAL A 263 7.26 2.99 16.82
CA VAL A 263 8.46 3.82 16.84
C VAL A 263 9.64 3.03 16.30
N ILE A 264 10.23 3.53 15.21
CA ILE A 264 11.41 2.97 14.55
C ILE A 264 12.59 3.87 14.90
N ALA A 265 13.44 3.42 15.81
CA ALA A 265 14.45 4.25 16.45
C ALA A 265 15.89 3.75 16.23
N GLY A 266 16.82 4.70 16.14
CA GLY A 266 18.26 4.44 16.07
C GLY A 266 18.88 5.03 14.81
N SER A 267 20.03 4.49 14.36
CA SER A 267 20.78 5.13 13.28
C SER A 267 20.27 4.78 11.88
N GLY A 268 19.96 5.81 11.12
CA GLY A 268 19.66 5.75 9.68
C GLY A 268 19.73 7.15 9.05
N ASP A 269 19.78 7.21 7.73
CA ASP A 269 19.71 8.47 6.97
C ASP A 269 18.35 8.55 6.26
N ALA A 270 17.67 9.70 6.32
CA ALA A 270 16.36 9.87 5.68
C ALA A 270 16.42 9.72 4.15
N SER A 271 17.60 9.86 3.54
CA SER A 271 17.86 9.68 2.10
C SER A 271 18.27 8.24 1.72
N ASP A 272 18.41 7.33 2.69
CA ASP A 272 18.71 5.91 2.44
C ASP A 272 17.53 5.20 1.76
N GLU A 273 17.80 4.40 0.73
CA GLU A 273 16.78 3.63 -0.02
C GLU A 273 15.94 2.74 0.91
N SER A 274 16.54 2.19 1.97
CA SER A 274 15.82 1.37 2.95
C SER A 274 14.83 2.16 3.80
N ILE A 275 15.07 3.44 4.07
CA ILE A 275 14.13 4.32 4.80
C ILE A 275 13.10 4.93 3.85
N GLN A 276 13.51 5.34 2.65
CA GLN A 276 12.60 5.80 1.60
C GLN A 276 11.60 4.70 1.20
N SER A 277 12.02 3.43 1.20
CA SER A 277 11.12 2.30 1.02
C SER A 277 10.12 2.13 2.16
N LEU A 278 10.58 2.15 3.42
CA LEU A 278 9.69 2.03 4.58
C LEU A 278 8.68 3.18 4.66
N LEU A 279 9.07 4.39 4.25
CA LEU A 279 8.15 5.53 4.11
C LEU A 279 7.13 5.32 2.98
N ARG A 280 7.55 4.77 1.83
CA ARG A 280 6.65 4.44 0.72
C ARG A 280 5.65 3.36 1.11
N GLN A 281 6.10 2.28 1.74
CA GLN A 281 5.20 1.22 2.21
C GLN A 281 4.28 1.72 3.34
N ALA A 282 4.73 2.63 4.21
CA ALA A 282 3.86 3.26 5.19
C ALA A 282 2.71 4.03 4.51
N TYR A 283 3.04 4.86 3.52
CA TYR A 283 2.07 5.61 2.71
C TYR A 283 1.12 4.70 1.92
N GLU A 284 1.65 3.67 1.25
CA GLU A 284 0.82 2.70 0.51
C GLU A 284 -0.15 1.93 1.41
N LEU A 285 0.15 1.76 2.70
CA LEU A 285 -0.65 1.02 3.67
C LEU A 285 -1.51 1.91 4.58
N ASN A 286 -1.49 3.23 4.43
CA ASN A 286 -2.13 4.20 5.34
C ASN A 286 -1.66 4.02 6.80
N LEU A 287 -0.36 4.26 7.05
CA LEU A 287 0.30 4.05 8.34
C LEU A 287 1.06 5.30 8.85
N GLU A 288 0.95 6.45 8.18
CA GLU A 288 1.75 7.64 8.50
C GLU A 288 1.39 8.27 9.87
N ASP A 289 0.13 8.15 10.32
CA ASP A 289 -0.26 8.53 11.69
C ASP A 289 0.09 7.44 12.74
N ARG A 290 0.64 6.30 12.30
CA ARG A 290 1.01 5.13 13.13
C ARG A 290 2.50 4.84 13.21
N ILE A 291 3.34 5.49 12.42
CA ILE A 291 4.78 5.21 12.37
C ILE A 291 5.60 6.47 12.65
N ARG A 292 6.52 6.40 13.61
CA ARG A 292 7.43 7.49 13.94
C ARG A 292 8.88 7.05 13.82
N PHE A 293 9.61 7.66 12.89
CA PHE A 293 11.03 7.43 12.68
C PHE A 293 11.87 8.38 13.56
N GLU A 294 12.64 7.82 14.49
CA GLU A 294 13.59 8.55 15.33
C GLU A 294 15.02 8.20 14.84
N LEU A 295 15.43 8.78 13.71
CA LEU A 295 16.65 8.44 12.95
C LEU A 295 17.96 8.91 13.60
N THR A 296 17.89 9.60 14.75
CA THR A 296 19.04 10.04 15.53
C THR A 296 18.66 9.98 17.01
N VAL A 297 19.31 9.07 17.73
CA VAL A 297 19.01 8.74 19.12
C VAL A 297 20.31 8.81 19.91
N ASP A 298 20.40 9.74 20.85
CA ASP A 298 21.44 9.75 21.87
C ASP A 298 21.04 8.89 23.09
N GLU A 299 21.92 8.77 24.07
CA GLU A 299 21.68 7.92 25.24
C GLU A 299 20.50 8.40 26.11
N GLU A 300 20.23 9.71 26.21
CA GLU A 300 19.09 10.22 26.98
C GLU A 300 17.77 9.95 26.26
N ARG A 301 17.75 10.16 24.93
CA ARG A 301 16.62 9.80 24.08
C ARG A 301 16.38 8.29 24.08
N LYS A 302 17.43 7.46 24.09
CA LYS A 302 17.34 5.99 24.17
C LYS A 302 16.65 5.54 25.46
N GLU A 303 17.09 6.03 26.61
CA GLU A 303 16.51 5.68 27.91
C GLU A 303 15.03 6.11 28.00
N LEU A 304 14.67 7.28 27.45
CA LEU A 304 13.28 7.72 27.35
C LEU A 304 12.43 6.81 26.44
N LEU A 305 12.93 6.44 25.26
CA LEU A 305 12.26 5.53 24.34
C LEU A 305 12.02 4.14 24.97
N LEU A 306 13.05 3.59 25.61
CA LEU A 306 12.97 2.31 26.33
C LEU A 306 12.07 2.39 27.57
N ALA A 307 11.90 3.57 28.19
CA ALA A 307 10.95 3.77 29.27
C ALA A 307 9.50 3.94 28.78
N ALA A 308 9.27 4.53 27.60
CA ALA A 308 7.95 4.85 27.06
C ALA A 308 7.24 3.70 26.31
N CYS A 309 7.98 2.69 25.82
CA CYS A 309 7.36 1.62 25.03
C CYS A 309 6.50 0.64 25.86
N ASP A 310 5.46 0.08 25.25
CA ASP A 310 4.65 -1.01 25.81
C ASP A 310 5.19 -2.39 25.43
N VAL A 311 5.71 -2.52 24.19
CA VAL A 311 6.32 -3.75 23.66
C VAL A 311 7.58 -3.39 22.88
N PHE A 312 8.67 -4.13 23.11
CA PHE A 312 9.89 -4.02 22.30
C PHE A 312 9.90 -5.12 21.24
N VAL A 313 10.27 -4.80 19.99
CA VAL A 313 10.30 -5.72 18.86
C VAL A 313 11.64 -5.67 18.15
N SER A 314 12.25 -6.83 17.84
CA SER A 314 13.43 -6.93 16.98
C SER A 314 13.39 -8.23 16.16
N LEU A 315 13.11 -8.13 14.86
CA LEU A 315 12.89 -9.26 13.97
C LEU A 315 14.09 -9.50 13.07
N SER A 316 15.27 -9.68 13.66
CA SER A 316 16.49 -9.91 12.88
C SER A 316 16.41 -11.19 12.07
N ASP A 317 16.64 -11.03 10.77
CA ASP A 317 16.73 -12.03 9.70
C ASP A 317 18.17 -12.18 9.19
N ASN A 318 19.11 -11.46 9.82
CA ASN A 318 20.45 -11.23 9.31
C ASN A 318 21.49 -12.04 10.08
N ILE A 319 22.36 -12.76 9.36
CA ILE A 319 23.38 -13.65 9.95
C ILE A 319 24.46 -12.93 10.79
N GLN A 320 24.51 -11.59 10.74
CA GLN A 320 25.45 -10.79 11.54
C GLN A 320 24.99 -10.57 13.00
N GLU A 321 23.67 -10.54 13.26
CA GLU A 321 23.15 -10.35 14.61
C GLU A 321 23.40 -11.60 15.45
N SER A 322 24.14 -11.44 16.55
CA SER A 322 24.70 -12.54 17.35
C SER A 322 24.48 -12.38 18.85
N PHE A 323 23.87 -11.28 19.33
CA PHE A 323 23.55 -11.13 20.75
C PHE A 323 22.36 -10.21 21.05
N GLY A 324 22.19 -9.08 20.36
CA GLY A 324 21.12 -8.12 20.67
C GLY A 324 21.28 -7.38 22.00
N ILE A 325 22.14 -6.36 22.03
CA ILE A 325 22.26 -5.45 23.21
C ILE A 325 20.93 -4.73 23.49
N ALA A 326 20.26 -4.18 22.46
CA ALA A 326 19.01 -3.43 22.62
C ALA A 326 17.86 -4.23 23.28
N PRO A 327 17.60 -5.51 22.92
CA PRO A 327 16.74 -6.38 23.71
C PRO A 327 17.09 -6.46 25.21
N VAL A 328 18.38 -6.53 25.57
CA VAL A 328 18.82 -6.55 26.97
C VAL A 328 18.67 -5.17 27.64
N GLU A 329 18.84 -4.07 26.92
CA GLU A 329 18.53 -2.72 27.40
C GLU A 329 17.01 -2.54 27.66
N ALA A 330 16.15 -3.13 26.82
CA ALA A 330 14.70 -3.18 27.02
C ALA A 330 14.28 -4.09 28.20
N MET A 331 14.92 -5.25 28.36
CA MET A 331 14.75 -6.11 29.54
C MET A 331 15.18 -5.39 30.82
N ASN A 332 16.30 -4.64 30.79
CA ASN A 332 16.72 -3.76 31.89
C ASN A 332 15.71 -2.65 32.21
N HIS A 333 14.94 -2.19 31.21
CA HIS A 333 13.83 -1.25 31.38
C HIS A 333 12.52 -1.89 31.87
N CYS A 334 12.50 -3.20 32.13
CA CYS A 334 11.31 -3.97 32.47
C CYS A 334 10.25 -3.89 31.35
N LYS A 335 10.65 -4.15 30.10
CA LYS A 335 9.75 -4.21 28.94
C LYS A 335 9.66 -5.63 28.37
N PRO A 336 8.47 -6.07 27.90
CA PRO A 336 8.35 -7.35 27.22
C PRO A 336 8.96 -7.26 25.81
N VAL A 337 9.76 -8.27 25.45
CA VAL A 337 10.44 -8.33 24.14
C VAL A 337 9.81 -9.39 23.24
N VAL A 338 9.63 -9.05 21.96
CA VAL A 338 9.23 -9.95 20.87
C VAL A 338 10.39 -9.99 19.88
N LEU A 339 11.01 -11.15 19.75
CA LEU A 339 12.23 -11.35 18.97
C LEU A 339 11.98 -12.36 17.86
N SER A 340 12.76 -12.33 16.78
CA SER A 340 12.83 -13.48 15.87
C SER A 340 13.44 -14.70 16.56
N ASP A 341 12.97 -15.89 16.21
CA ASP A 341 13.58 -17.17 16.57
C ASP A 341 14.87 -17.36 15.74
N TRP A 342 15.88 -16.54 16.01
CA TRP A 342 17.07 -16.36 15.17
C TRP A 342 18.33 -16.13 16.00
N ASN A 343 19.38 -16.90 15.71
CA ASN A 343 20.70 -16.83 16.35
C ASN A 343 20.66 -16.60 17.88
N GLY A 344 21.42 -15.63 18.40
CA GLY A 344 21.54 -15.37 19.85
C GLY A 344 20.27 -14.87 20.53
N TYR A 345 19.25 -14.41 19.80
CA TYR A 345 17.97 -13.99 20.42
C TYR A 345 17.27 -15.16 21.12
N LYS A 346 17.49 -16.40 20.64
CA LYS A 346 17.03 -17.65 21.25
C LYS A 346 17.59 -17.89 22.66
N GLU A 347 18.70 -17.27 23.03
CA GLU A 347 19.33 -17.41 24.36
C GLU A 347 18.99 -16.27 25.33
N LEU A 348 18.54 -15.12 24.82
CA LEU A 348 18.16 -13.96 25.65
C LEU A 348 16.90 -14.26 26.47
N VAL A 349 15.91 -14.89 25.87
CA VAL A 349 14.59 -15.12 26.47
C VAL A 349 14.13 -16.56 26.29
N LYS A 350 13.17 -16.97 27.12
CA LYS A 350 12.43 -18.21 26.94
C LYS A 350 11.03 -17.87 26.43
N ASP A 351 10.63 -18.48 25.32
CA ASP A 351 9.37 -18.20 24.63
C ASP A 351 8.15 -18.39 25.55
N GLU A 352 7.17 -17.50 25.39
CA GLU A 352 5.98 -17.27 26.24
C GLU A 352 6.24 -17.10 27.76
N GLU A 353 7.50 -17.05 28.25
CA GLU A 353 7.84 -16.95 29.69
C GLU A 353 8.64 -15.69 30.08
N SER A 354 9.60 -15.25 29.26
CA SER A 354 10.40 -14.03 29.51
C SER A 354 10.59 -13.17 28.26
N GLY A 355 9.87 -13.51 27.18
CA GLY A 355 9.83 -12.86 25.88
C GLY A 355 9.03 -13.76 24.93
N PHE A 356 8.86 -13.34 23.68
CA PHE A 356 8.29 -14.17 22.62
C PHE A 356 9.28 -14.36 21.48
N LEU A 357 9.27 -15.55 20.88
CA LEU A 357 10.04 -15.87 19.68
C LEU A 357 9.11 -16.07 18.48
N ILE A 358 9.40 -15.38 17.37
CA ILE A 358 8.66 -15.46 16.11
C ILE A 358 9.39 -16.39 15.14
N PRO A 359 8.76 -17.49 14.66
CA PRO A 359 9.40 -18.46 13.76
C PRO A 359 10.00 -17.85 12.51
N THR A 360 11.07 -18.48 12.02
CA THR A 360 11.80 -18.09 10.81
C THR A 360 12.08 -19.26 9.87
N HIS A 361 12.05 -19.01 8.56
CA HIS A 361 12.23 -20.04 7.52
C HIS A 361 13.26 -19.61 6.46
N SER A 362 14.08 -20.55 5.97
CA SER A 362 15.05 -20.29 4.89
C SER A 362 15.24 -21.51 3.96
N ALA A 363 16.16 -21.45 3.00
CA ALA A 363 16.46 -22.50 2.02
C ALA A 363 17.99 -22.67 1.78
N ASP A 364 18.40 -23.03 0.56
CA ASP A 364 19.81 -23.01 0.12
C ASP A 364 20.03 -21.95 -0.95
N TYR A 365 21.00 -21.08 -0.72
CA TYR A 365 21.35 -19.95 -1.56
C TYR A 365 22.88 -19.80 -1.71
N ASP A 366 23.66 -20.82 -1.33
CA ASP A 366 25.13 -20.78 -1.41
C ASP A 366 25.61 -20.54 -2.86
N HIS A 367 24.85 -20.95 -3.88
CA HIS A 367 25.14 -20.66 -5.29
C HIS A 367 25.05 -19.18 -5.65
N LEU A 368 24.21 -18.42 -4.97
CA LEU A 368 24.05 -16.97 -5.18
C LEU A 368 25.08 -16.18 -4.36
N THR A 369 25.33 -16.55 -3.10
CA THR A 369 26.06 -15.69 -2.14
C THR A 369 27.54 -16.02 -1.96
N ARG A 370 27.98 -17.25 -2.22
CA ARG A 370 29.34 -17.73 -1.89
C ARG A 370 30.48 -17.00 -2.59
N THR A 371 30.30 -16.64 -3.86
CA THR A 371 31.29 -15.87 -4.62
C THR A 371 31.27 -14.40 -4.24
N LEU A 372 30.08 -13.86 -3.93
CA LEU A 372 29.90 -12.48 -3.47
C LEU A 372 30.52 -12.26 -2.08
N GLY A 373 30.41 -13.22 -1.15
CA GLY A 373 31.02 -13.18 0.19
C GLY A 373 32.56 -13.16 0.24
N VAL A 374 33.24 -13.03 -0.91
CA VAL A 374 34.69 -12.79 -1.01
C VAL A 374 35.01 -11.33 -1.38
N LEU A 375 34.07 -10.58 -1.96
CA LEU A 375 34.29 -9.27 -2.58
C LEU A 375 33.23 -8.21 -2.21
N LEU A 376 31.98 -8.61 -1.98
CA LEU A 376 30.78 -7.78 -1.85
C LEU A 376 29.87 -8.30 -0.73
N ASN A 377 30.40 -8.35 0.50
CA ASN A 377 29.74 -8.99 1.64
C ASN A 377 28.34 -8.43 1.95
N GLY A 378 28.12 -7.11 1.80
CA GLY A 378 26.81 -6.49 2.05
C GLY A 378 25.70 -7.03 1.14
N ALA A 379 26.00 -7.22 -0.15
CA ALA A 379 25.07 -7.82 -1.11
C ALA A 379 24.81 -9.31 -0.78
N ALA A 380 25.86 -10.06 -0.40
CA ALA A 380 25.71 -11.44 0.06
C ALA A 380 24.81 -11.54 1.32
N HIS A 381 24.93 -10.60 2.27
CA HIS A 381 24.11 -10.56 3.47
C HIS A 381 22.66 -10.11 3.17
N LEU A 382 22.45 -9.15 2.26
CA LEU A 382 21.12 -8.76 1.80
C LEU A 382 20.37 -9.96 1.22
N ILE A 383 21.00 -10.74 0.32
CA ILE A 383 20.37 -11.95 -0.25
C ILE A 383 20.04 -12.98 0.85
N GLN A 384 20.89 -13.16 1.87
CA GLN A 384 20.57 -14.07 3.00
C GLN A 384 19.38 -13.58 3.85
N ALA A 385 19.30 -12.28 4.14
CA ALA A 385 18.19 -11.68 4.88
C ALA A 385 16.87 -11.70 4.06
N GLN A 386 16.95 -11.49 2.76
CA GLN A 386 15.80 -11.51 1.85
C GLN A 386 15.30 -12.94 1.56
N GLY A 387 16.22 -13.92 1.57
CA GLY A 387 15.91 -15.35 1.61
C GLY A 387 15.57 -15.89 3.02
N THR A 388 15.24 -15.03 3.98
CA THR A 388 14.85 -15.41 5.34
C THR A 388 13.48 -14.82 5.66
N VAL A 389 12.51 -15.70 5.87
CA VAL A 389 11.12 -15.37 6.20
C VAL A 389 10.97 -15.26 7.71
N VAL A 390 10.24 -14.25 8.18
CA VAL A 390 9.72 -14.15 9.56
C VAL A 390 8.22 -14.40 9.49
N ASP A 391 7.66 -15.23 10.39
CA ASP A 391 6.21 -15.50 10.39
C ASP A 391 5.39 -14.30 10.90
N VAL A 392 5.00 -13.44 9.96
CA VAL A 392 4.10 -12.29 10.17
C VAL A 392 2.76 -12.72 10.80
N SER A 393 2.28 -13.93 10.52
CA SER A 393 1.00 -14.43 11.08
C SER A 393 1.12 -14.67 12.58
N ARG A 394 2.23 -15.29 13.03
CA ARG A 394 2.55 -15.46 14.46
C ARG A 394 2.91 -14.13 15.12
N LEU A 395 3.60 -13.23 14.43
CA LEU A 395 3.87 -11.86 14.91
C LEU A 395 2.57 -11.12 15.26
N VAL A 396 1.59 -11.08 14.34
CA VAL A 396 0.27 -10.45 14.56
C VAL A 396 -0.45 -11.08 15.75
N GLN A 397 -0.43 -12.41 15.88
CA GLN A 397 -1.04 -13.10 17.03
C GLN A 397 -0.38 -12.74 18.37
N VAL A 398 0.95 -12.65 18.41
CA VAL A 398 1.72 -12.31 19.62
C VAL A 398 1.52 -10.85 20.01
N LEU A 399 1.64 -9.93 19.04
CA LEU A 399 1.41 -8.50 19.28
C LEU A 399 -0.02 -8.27 19.76
N LYS A 400 -1.04 -8.86 19.13
CA LYS A 400 -2.43 -8.80 19.61
C LYS A 400 -2.58 -9.27 21.06
N ARG A 401 -1.97 -10.40 21.43
CA ARG A 401 -2.02 -10.93 22.81
C ARG A 401 -1.39 -9.99 23.83
N LEU A 402 -0.27 -9.35 23.49
CA LEU A 402 0.43 -8.41 24.38
C LEU A 402 -0.31 -7.07 24.49
N LEU A 403 -0.76 -6.52 23.37
CA LEU A 403 -1.48 -5.25 23.30
C LEU A 403 -2.84 -5.35 24.03
N SER A 404 -3.56 -6.47 23.91
CA SER A 404 -4.84 -6.69 24.59
C SER A 404 -4.74 -7.23 26.04
N ASN A 405 -3.54 -7.35 26.65
CA ASN A 405 -3.41 -7.89 28.01
C ASN A 405 -2.22 -7.31 28.79
N ASP A 406 -2.51 -6.41 29.74
CA ASP A 406 -1.52 -5.72 30.58
C ASP A 406 -0.83 -6.65 31.60
N GLU A 407 -1.56 -7.58 32.21
CA GLU A 407 -1.00 -8.56 33.17
C GLU A 407 0.08 -9.41 32.50
N LEU A 408 -0.18 -9.86 31.26
CA LEU A 408 0.80 -10.57 30.44
C LEU A 408 2.04 -9.72 30.15
N ARG A 409 1.89 -8.44 29.76
CA ARG A 409 3.04 -7.54 29.54
C ARG A 409 3.90 -7.43 30.80
N GLN A 410 3.28 -7.22 31.96
CA GLN A 410 3.98 -7.10 33.25
C GLN A 410 4.68 -8.39 33.68
N THR A 411 4.05 -9.57 33.52
CA THR A 411 4.64 -10.86 33.88
C THR A 411 5.91 -11.14 33.06
N ILE A 412 5.83 -10.98 31.73
CA ILE A 412 6.95 -11.22 30.81
C ILE A 412 8.11 -10.26 31.10
N ALA A 413 7.81 -8.97 31.26
CA ALA A 413 8.79 -7.92 31.58
C ALA A 413 9.60 -8.21 32.87
N ASN A 414 8.92 -8.57 33.96
CA ASN A 414 9.55 -8.82 35.26
C ASN A 414 10.44 -10.08 35.28
N ASN A 415 10.22 -11.01 34.35
CA ASN A 415 11.09 -12.17 34.17
C ASN A 415 12.34 -11.82 33.34
N GLY A 416 12.23 -10.90 32.38
CA GLY A 416 13.36 -10.39 31.61
C GLY A 416 14.38 -9.61 32.47
N TYR A 417 13.91 -8.65 33.27
CA TYR A 417 14.77 -7.77 34.08
C TYR A 417 15.78 -8.51 34.96
N LYS A 418 15.33 -9.55 35.67
CA LYS A 418 16.12 -10.30 36.67
C LYS A 418 17.32 -11.06 36.08
N LYS A 419 17.49 -11.08 34.76
CA LYS A 419 18.54 -11.84 34.06
C LYS A 419 19.84 -11.04 33.82
N ALA A 420 19.88 -9.72 34.06
CA ALA A 420 20.86 -8.82 33.43
C ALA A 420 21.91 -8.08 34.33
N GLU A 421 21.87 -8.20 35.65
CA GLU A 421 22.46 -7.20 36.59
C GLU A 421 23.92 -7.48 37.08
N ALA A 422 24.96 -7.37 36.22
CA ALA A 422 26.30 -8.00 36.45
C ALA A 422 27.62 -7.11 36.50
N ASP A 423 28.74 -7.60 35.93
CA ASP A 423 30.12 -7.60 36.48
C ASP A 423 30.98 -6.32 36.72
N TYR A 424 31.12 -5.41 35.73
CA TYR A 424 32.49 -4.95 35.36
C TYR A 424 33.16 -3.78 36.16
N SER A 425 34.51 -3.77 36.20
CA SER A 425 35.36 -2.70 36.79
C SER A 425 36.79 -2.62 36.16
N CYS A 426 37.72 -1.76 36.63
CA CYS A 426 38.85 -1.23 35.82
C CYS A 426 40.34 -1.34 36.27
N SER A 427 40.84 -0.43 37.12
CA SER A 427 42.11 0.31 36.89
C SER A 427 43.48 -0.41 36.99
N LYS A 428 43.52 -1.75 37.04
CA LYS A 428 44.69 -2.55 37.44
C LYS A 428 45.69 -2.90 36.30
N VAL A 429 45.45 -2.43 35.08
CA VAL A 429 45.94 -3.08 33.84
C VAL A 429 47.40 -2.82 33.45
N VAL A 430 47.86 -1.56 33.44
CA VAL A 430 48.91 -1.17 32.48
C VAL A 430 50.35 -1.54 32.90
N MET A 431 50.65 -1.61 34.19
CA MET A 431 52.03 -1.79 34.66
C MET A 431 52.64 -3.16 34.32
N ASP A 432 51.83 -4.23 34.28
CA ASP A 432 52.33 -5.59 34.04
C ASP A 432 52.77 -5.82 32.58
N TYR A 433 52.26 -5.03 31.62
CA TYR A 433 52.62 -5.12 30.20
C TYR A 433 54.12 -4.86 29.96
N HIS A 434 54.71 -3.91 30.69
CA HIS A 434 56.07 -3.45 30.43
C HIS A 434 57.18 -4.41 30.82
N ARG A 435 56.88 -5.41 31.65
CA ARG A 435 57.84 -6.45 32.03
C ARG A 435 57.95 -7.48 30.90
N MET A 436 56.80 -7.95 30.42
CA MET A 436 56.65 -8.95 29.36
C MET A 436 57.35 -8.57 28.04
N VAL A 437 57.24 -7.31 27.59
CA VAL A 437 57.80 -6.87 26.29
C VAL A 437 59.33 -7.01 26.22
N ASP A 438 60.04 -6.73 27.31
CA ASP A 438 61.51 -6.76 27.34
C ASP A 438 62.10 -8.16 27.18
N ASP A 439 61.36 -9.20 27.60
CA ASP A 439 61.78 -10.59 27.49
C ASP A 439 61.56 -11.11 26.06
N LEU A 440 60.38 -10.84 25.48
CA LEU A 440 60.03 -11.23 24.10
C LEU A 440 61.01 -10.68 23.04
N TYR A 441 61.48 -9.44 23.20
CA TYR A 441 62.42 -8.85 22.22
C TYR A 441 63.78 -9.53 22.19
N ARG A 442 64.31 -9.95 23.36
CA ARG A 442 65.58 -10.68 23.45
C ARG A 442 65.51 -12.04 22.76
N GLU A 443 64.34 -12.67 22.73
CA GLU A 443 64.11 -13.92 22.01
C GLU A 443 63.99 -13.73 20.49
N ALA A 444 63.44 -12.59 20.03
CA ALA A 444 63.29 -12.30 18.60
C ALA A 444 64.62 -12.20 17.84
N GLU A 445 65.73 -11.89 18.51
CA GLU A 445 67.04 -11.72 17.87
C GLU A 445 67.68 -13.04 17.37
N LEU A 446 67.06 -14.20 17.64
CA LEU A 446 67.70 -15.52 17.55
C LEU A 446 67.09 -16.48 16.49
N LEU A 447 66.17 -16.03 15.61
CA LEU A 447 65.26 -16.93 14.85
C LEU A 447 65.22 -16.74 13.29
N PRO A 448 64.93 -17.80 12.48
CA PRO A 448 64.80 -17.76 10.99
C PRO A 448 63.33 -17.79 10.43
N HIS A 449 63.13 -17.84 9.09
CA HIS A 449 62.00 -17.13 8.43
C HIS A 449 61.41 -17.73 7.07
N THR A 450 60.05 -17.81 6.85
CA THR A 450 59.31 -18.23 5.57
C THR A 450 57.72 -18.14 5.54
N PRO A 451 56.98 -18.15 4.36
CA PRO A 451 55.48 -18.01 4.13
C PRO A 451 54.77 -19.16 3.27
N ALA A 452 53.49 -19.23 2.74
CA ALA A 452 52.06 -18.71 2.90
C ALA A 452 51.02 -19.47 1.93
N ARG A 453 49.65 -19.30 1.99
CA ARG A 453 48.59 -19.99 1.13
C ARG A 453 47.14 -19.31 0.99
N PRO A 454 46.11 -19.84 0.21
CA PRO A 454 44.88 -19.13 -0.34
C PRO A 454 43.42 -19.35 0.28
N ILE A 455 42.29 -19.32 -0.50
CA ILE A 455 41.01 -18.55 -0.20
C ILE A 455 39.59 -19.20 -0.52
N GLY A 456 38.53 -19.00 0.33
CA GLY A 456 37.05 -19.09 0.04
C GLY A 456 36.08 -19.53 1.21
N LEU A 457 34.76 -19.17 1.26
CA LEU A 457 33.79 -19.48 2.37
C LEU A 457 32.34 -19.88 1.93
N PRO A 458 31.67 -20.91 2.52
CA PRO A 458 30.23 -21.24 2.36
C PRO A 458 29.32 -20.75 3.52
N TYR A 459 28.04 -20.42 3.25
CA TYR A 459 27.10 -19.87 4.24
C TYR A 459 26.16 -20.92 4.87
N ARG A 460 25.38 -21.68 4.08
CA ARG A 460 24.40 -22.65 4.61
C ARG A 460 25.04 -23.71 5.51
N HIS A 461 26.27 -24.10 5.21
CA HIS A 461 27.05 -25.03 6.03
C HIS A 461 27.41 -24.48 7.43
N VAL A 462 27.56 -23.15 7.56
CA VAL A 462 27.97 -22.50 8.81
C VAL A 462 26.78 -22.01 9.62
N PHE A 463 25.81 -21.36 8.95
CA PHE A 463 24.65 -20.70 9.57
C PHE A 463 23.37 -21.54 9.50
N GLY A 464 23.49 -22.82 9.10
CA GLY A 464 22.41 -23.80 8.87
C GLY A 464 21.53 -24.18 10.06
N HIS A 465 21.55 -23.40 11.13
CA HIS A 465 20.90 -23.63 12.42
C HIS A 465 20.29 -22.34 13.02
N TYR A 466 20.41 -21.19 12.33
CA TYR A 466 19.78 -19.93 12.76
C TYR A 466 18.25 -19.92 12.57
N PRO A 467 17.69 -20.29 11.40
CA PRO A 467 16.24 -20.30 11.23
C PRO A 467 15.56 -21.43 12.01
N THR A 468 14.27 -21.28 12.31
CA THR A 468 13.43 -22.32 12.93
C THR A 468 13.32 -23.57 12.06
N SER A 469 13.18 -23.41 10.74
CA SER A 469 13.14 -24.54 9.81
C SER A 469 13.57 -24.19 8.38
N TYR A 470 13.70 -25.23 7.55
CA TYR A 470 13.97 -25.12 6.12
C TYR A 470 12.78 -25.58 5.29
N VAL A 471 12.45 -24.83 4.24
CA VAL A 471 11.46 -25.29 3.26
C VAL A 471 11.98 -26.50 2.50
N ASN A 472 11.06 -27.38 2.13
CA ASN A 472 11.35 -28.65 1.47
C ASN A 472 10.26 -28.99 0.45
N GLU A 473 10.45 -30.05 -0.35
CA GLU A 473 9.53 -30.49 -1.40
C GLU A 473 8.05 -30.61 -0.98
N LYS A 474 7.78 -30.90 0.30
CA LYS A 474 6.42 -31.03 0.85
C LYS A 474 5.83 -29.72 1.33
N THR A 475 6.65 -28.70 1.60
CA THR A 475 6.21 -27.36 2.00
C THR A 475 5.27 -26.81 0.93
N ARG A 476 4.16 -26.20 1.38
CA ARG A 476 3.12 -25.66 0.50
C ARG A 476 3.01 -24.15 0.64
N PHE A 477 2.65 -23.50 -0.46
CA PHE A 477 2.52 -22.05 -0.56
C PHE A 477 1.11 -21.70 -1.02
N LEU A 478 0.46 -20.79 -0.30
CA LEU A 478 -0.86 -20.25 -0.61
C LEU A 478 -0.82 -18.73 -0.70
N THR A 479 -1.34 -18.16 -1.79
CA THR A 479 -1.39 -16.71 -1.98
C THR A 479 -2.29 -16.05 -0.93
N THR A 480 -1.76 -15.05 -0.23
CA THR A 480 -2.50 -14.29 0.79
C THR A 480 -3.49 -13.34 0.12
N ASP A 481 -4.37 -12.72 0.93
CA ASP A 481 -5.21 -11.61 0.48
C ASP A 481 -4.35 -10.45 -0.07
N ARG A 482 -3.20 -10.15 0.55
CA ARG A 482 -2.23 -9.16 0.05
C ARG A 482 -1.67 -9.57 -1.30
N GLY A 483 -1.25 -10.82 -1.46
CA GLY A 483 -0.78 -11.36 -2.73
C GLY A 483 -1.81 -11.23 -3.84
N VAL A 484 -3.10 -11.39 -3.53
CA VAL A 484 -4.20 -11.19 -4.48
C VAL A 484 -4.44 -9.71 -4.80
N ARG A 485 -4.29 -8.79 -3.84
CA ARG A 485 -4.31 -7.34 -4.13
C ARG A 485 -3.18 -6.92 -5.08
N VAL A 486 -1.98 -7.49 -4.90
CA VAL A 486 -0.83 -7.26 -5.81
C VAL A 486 -1.06 -7.89 -7.19
N LEU A 487 -1.54 -9.14 -7.27
CA LEU A 487 -1.94 -9.79 -8.54
C LEU A 487 -2.94 -8.94 -9.35
N LEU A 488 -3.88 -8.30 -8.67
CA LEU A 488 -4.92 -7.46 -9.27
C LEU A 488 -4.48 -6.00 -9.47
N LYS A 489 -3.22 -5.66 -9.15
CA LYS A 489 -2.66 -4.30 -9.17
C LYS A 489 -3.49 -3.27 -8.36
N SER A 490 -4.15 -3.74 -7.30
CA SER A 490 -4.88 -2.95 -6.30
C SER A 490 -4.03 -2.64 -5.05
N GLU A 491 -2.80 -3.14 -5.00
CA GLU A 491 -1.75 -2.78 -4.05
C GLU A 491 -0.40 -2.94 -4.76
N GLN A 492 0.59 -2.09 -4.46
CA GLN A 492 1.91 -2.20 -5.05
C GLN A 492 2.76 -3.30 -4.41
N GLY A 493 3.60 -3.92 -5.22
CA GLY A 493 4.74 -4.69 -4.75
C GLY A 493 5.89 -3.73 -4.39
N HIS A 494 6.77 -4.15 -3.47
CA HIS A 494 8.04 -3.46 -3.23
C HIS A 494 9.18 -4.48 -3.19
N SER A 495 10.19 -4.28 -4.05
CA SER A 495 11.52 -4.89 -4.02
C SER A 495 12.60 -3.81 -3.82
N TYR A 496 13.71 -4.20 -3.20
CA TYR A 496 14.95 -3.41 -3.24
C TYR A 496 15.60 -3.50 -4.62
N SER A 497 16.12 -2.39 -5.15
CA SER A 497 16.62 -2.34 -6.54
C SER A 497 17.82 -3.26 -6.80
N GLU A 498 18.59 -3.64 -5.78
CA GLU A 498 19.68 -4.63 -5.94
C GLU A 498 19.16 -6.07 -6.15
N LEU A 499 17.85 -6.31 -6.02
CA LEU A 499 17.23 -7.63 -6.15
C LEU A 499 16.51 -7.85 -7.50
N ASP A 500 16.33 -6.81 -8.31
CA ASP A 500 15.55 -6.87 -9.56
C ASP A 500 16.08 -7.92 -10.56
N VAL A 501 17.35 -8.33 -10.44
CA VAL A 501 17.99 -9.41 -11.21
C VAL A 501 17.45 -10.82 -10.85
N TRP A 502 16.75 -10.96 -9.73
CA TRP A 502 16.15 -12.22 -9.23
C TRP A 502 14.64 -12.11 -8.94
N LEU A 503 14.05 -10.92 -9.08
CA LEU A 503 12.67 -10.59 -8.71
C LEU A 503 11.90 -9.98 -9.89
N ASP A 504 11.72 -10.80 -10.91
CA ASP A 504 10.94 -10.50 -12.11
C ASP A 504 9.43 -10.37 -11.79
N GLU A 505 8.79 -9.24 -12.13
CA GLU A 505 7.39 -8.92 -11.78
C GLU A 505 6.39 -9.91 -12.39
N ASP A 506 6.58 -10.27 -13.66
CA ASP A 506 5.71 -11.22 -14.37
C ASP A 506 5.82 -12.62 -13.75
N PHE A 507 7.02 -13.06 -13.35
CA PHE A 507 7.22 -14.34 -12.67
C PHE A 507 6.69 -14.35 -11.24
N ILE A 508 6.83 -13.25 -10.48
CA ILE A 508 6.18 -13.09 -9.17
C ILE A 508 4.66 -13.19 -9.32
N THR A 509 4.11 -12.59 -10.38
CA THR A 509 2.69 -12.67 -10.74
C THR A 509 2.29 -14.09 -11.14
N GLU A 510 3.10 -14.81 -11.93
CA GLU A 510 2.84 -16.21 -12.29
C GLU A 510 2.84 -17.12 -11.05
N LEU A 511 3.85 -17.00 -10.18
CA LEU A 511 3.95 -17.79 -8.94
C LEU A 511 2.80 -17.49 -7.98
N ALA A 512 2.39 -16.22 -7.83
CA ALA A 512 1.25 -15.85 -7.00
C ALA A 512 -0.07 -16.35 -7.59
N SER A 513 -0.19 -16.46 -8.91
CA SER A 513 -1.34 -17.08 -9.57
C SER A 513 -1.38 -18.59 -9.35
N GLU A 514 -0.27 -19.30 -9.56
CA GLU A 514 -0.18 -20.75 -9.30
C GLU A 514 -0.49 -21.08 -7.83
N CYS A 515 0.00 -20.30 -6.88
CA CYS A 515 -0.18 -20.55 -5.45
C CYS A 515 -1.60 -20.24 -4.92
N LEU A 516 -2.54 -19.72 -5.73
CA LEU A 516 -3.93 -19.47 -5.31
C LEU A 516 -4.61 -20.72 -4.71
N ASN A 517 -4.19 -21.90 -5.17
CA ASN A 517 -4.75 -23.22 -4.86
C ASN A 517 -3.83 -24.11 -3.98
N ASN A 518 -2.94 -23.51 -3.18
CA ASN A 518 -2.03 -24.17 -2.24
C ASN A 518 -1.06 -25.21 -2.88
N LYS A 519 -0.11 -24.74 -3.70
CA LYS A 519 0.86 -25.59 -4.42
C LYS A 519 1.98 -26.09 -3.49
N SER A 520 2.49 -27.30 -3.71
CA SER A 520 3.70 -27.79 -3.04
C SER A 520 4.97 -27.38 -3.78
N LEU A 521 6.08 -27.21 -3.07
CA LEU A 521 7.37 -26.85 -3.67
C LEU A 521 7.82 -27.85 -4.74
N ALA A 522 7.56 -29.15 -4.56
CA ALA A 522 7.82 -30.18 -5.57
C ALA A 522 7.09 -29.91 -6.91
N SER A 523 5.85 -29.42 -6.86
CA SER A 523 5.06 -29.10 -8.07
C SER A 523 5.60 -27.87 -8.80
N LEU A 524 6.20 -26.92 -8.07
CA LEU A 524 6.78 -25.72 -8.65
C LEU A 524 8.16 -26.00 -9.24
N LEU A 525 9.02 -26.74 -8.51
CA LEU A 525 10.32 -27.23 -9.00
C LEU A 525 10.19 -28.08 -10.28
N SER A 526 9.12 -28.88 -10.38
CA SER A 526 8.84 -29.68 -11.58
C SER A 526 8.34 -28.87 -12.79
N ARG A 527 7.92 -27.61 -12.61
CA ARG A 527 7.45 -26.72 -13.70
C ARG A 527 8.50 -25.70 -14.12
N TYR A 528 9.32 -25.22 -13.18
CA TYR A 528 10.33 -24.19 -13.41
C TYR A 528 11.75 -24.72 -13.11
N SER A 529 12.10 -25.90 -13.64
CA SER A 529 13.37 -26.59 -13.36
C SER A 529 14.61 -25.75 -13.67
N GLU A 530 14.52 -24.86 -14.66
CA GLU A 530 15.62 -24.00 -15.12
C GLU A 530 15.77 -22.70 -14.27
N ARG A 531 14.81 -22.39 -13.38
CA ARG A 531 14.83 -21.17 -12.54
C ARG A 531 15.61 -21.40 -11.24
N ALA A 532 16.92 -21.18 -11.29
CA ALA A 532 17.83 -21.27 -10.14
C ALA A 532 17.53 -20.28 -8.98
N ASP A 533 16.60 -19.35 -9.23
CA ASP A 533 16.09 -18.30 -8.35
C ASP A 533 14.71 -18.63 -7.73
N LEU A 534 13.95 -19.61 -8.24
CA LEU A 534 12.58 -19.94 -7.79
C LEU A 534 12.43 -20.01 -6.25
N VAL A 535 13.36 -20.68 -5.57
CA VAL A 535 13.31 -20.89 -4.11
C VAL A 535 13.67 -19.61 -3.34
N PHE A 536 14.37 -18.66 -3.97
CA PHE A 536 14.58 -17.32 -3.41
C PHE A 536 13.31 -16.49 -3.57
N SER A 537 12.74 -16.43 -4.78
CA SER A 537 11.49 -15.70 -5.06
C SER A 537 10.34 -16.16 -4.15
N LEU A 538 10.15 -17.46 -3.96
CA LEU A 538 9.08 -17.98 -3.07
C LEU A 538 9.24 -17.59 -1.60
N LEU A 539 10.47 -17.52 -1.06
CA LEU A 539 10.69 -17.07 0.31
C LEU A 539 10.60 -15.56 0.43
N TRP A 540 11.12 -14.81 -0.53
CA TRP A 540 10.93 -13.36 -0.59
C TRP A 540 9.42 -13.00 -0.64
N MET A 541 8.64 -13.64 -1.51
CA MET A 541 7.18 -13.48 -1.58
C MET A 541 6.49 -13.84 -0.25
N SER A 542 7.02 -14.83 0.49
CA SER A 542 6.50 -15.20 1.81
C SER A 542 6.85 -14.16 2.88
N LYS A 543 8.06 -13.59 2.83
CA LYS A 543 8.55 -12.53 3.73
C LYS A 543 7.73 -11.25 3.60
N TYR A 544 7.42 -10.83 2.38
CA TYR A 544 6.54 -9.69 2.08
C TYR A 544 5.04 -10.03 2.14
N HIS A 545 4.70 -11.15 2.78
CA HIS A 545 3.33 -11.61 3.04
C HIS A 545 2.45 -11.70 1.78
N LEU A 546 3.03 -11.99 0.61
CA LEU A 546 2.29 -12.31 -0.63
C LEU A 546 1.90 -13.80 -0.67
N LEU A 547 2.73 -14.66 -0.07
CA LEU A 547 2.46 -16.08 0.14
C LEU A 547 2.46 -16.43 1.64
N GLN A 548 1.66 -17.43 2.02
CA GLN A 548 1.69 -18.10 3.31
C GLN A 548 2.34 -19.48 3.16
N ILE A 549 3.29 -19.79 4.05
CA ILE A 549 3.96 -21.10 4.15
C ILE A 549 3.09 -22.05 4.97
N ASP A 550 2.95 -23.29 4.50
CA ASP A 550 2.23 -24.41 5.13
C ASP A 550 0.88 -24.01 5.80
N PRO A 551 -0.05 -23.44 5.00
CA PRO A 551 -1.29 -22.85 5.50
C PRO A 551 -2.24 -23.87 6.13
N VAL A 552 -2.90 -23.46 7.22
CA VAL A 552 -3.99 -24.22 7.84
C VAL A 552 -5.25 -24.10 6.98
N ILE A 553 -5.44 -25.05 6.07
CA ILE A 553 -6.70 -25.17 5.31
C ILE A 553 -7.82 -25.63 6.24
N GLU A 554 -8.77 -24.74 6.52
CA GLU A 554 -10.07 -25.13 7.05
C GLU A 554 -10.82 -25.95 6.00
N GLN A 555 -11.43 -27.07 6.42
CA GLN A 555 -12.33 -27.86 5.57
C GLN A 555 -13.65 -27.10 5.36
N ALA A 556 -13.63 -26.10 4.48
CA ALA A 556 -14.83 -25.40 4.06
C ALA A 556 -15.68 -26.31 3.16
N SER A 557 -16.96 -26.44 3.48
CA SER A 557 -17.95 -26.88 2.50
C SER A 557 -17.98 -25.87 1.34
N ILE A 558 -17.74 -26.33 0.10
CA ILE A 558 -18.02 -25.55 -1.11
C ILE A 558 -19.50 -25.13 -1.06
N ILE A 559 -19.79 -23.85 -1.37
CA ILE A 559 -21.14 -23.29 -1.22
C ILE A 559 -22.06 -23.85 -2.31
N ARG A 560 -22.70 -24.99 -2.06
CA ARG A 560 -23.68 -25.61 -2.97
C ARG A 560 -25.15 -25.27 -2.61
N THR A 561 -25.46 -24.07 -2.11
CA THR A 561 -26.82 -23.81 -1.59
C THR A 561 -27.29 -22.34 -1.51
N VAL A 562 -28.62 -22.19 -1.50
CA VAL A 562 -29.48 -21.05 -1.10
C VAL A 562 -29.70 -19.88 -2.07
N LEU A 563 -29.49 -20.04 -3.38
CA LEU A 563 -30.28 -19.32 -4.40
C LEU A 563 -30.52 -20.25 -5.60
N SER A 564 -31.48 -21.14 -5.48
CA SER A 564 -31.91 -22.02 -6.56
C SER A 564 -32.64 -21.22 -7.66
N LEU A 565 -31.95 -21.00 -8.77
CA LEU A 565 -32.59 -21.21 -10.07
C LEU A 565 -33.06 -22.69 -10.14
N PRO A 566 -33.99 -23.07 -11.03
CA PRO A 566 -34.28 -24.48 -11.25
C PRO A 566 -32.99 -25.23 -11.62
N GLU A 567 -32.92 -26.53 -11.33
CA GLU A 567 -31.77 -27.34 -11.73
C GLU A 567 -31.63 -27.28 -13.26
N PRO A 568 -30.42 -27.25 -13.85
CA PRO A 568 -30.26 -27.17 -15.32
C PRO A 568 -31.02 -28.25 -16.08
N GLN A 569 -31.22 -29.41 -15.43
CA GLN A 569 -31.99 -30.56 -15.92
C GLN A 569 -33.51 -30.30 -16.04
N GLU A 570 -34.07 -29.36 -15.27
CA GLU A 570 -35.52 -29.04 -15.24
C GLU A 570 -35.96 -28.17 -16.43
N PHE A 571 -35.04 -27.51 -17.12
CA PHE A 571 -35.34 -26.69 -18.31
C PHE A 571 -34.48 -26.99 -19.54
N GLN A 572 -33.52 -27.91 -19.50
CA GLN A 572 -32.56 -28.25 -20.57
C GLN A 572 -33.14 -28.48 -21.98
N ASN A 573 -34.45 -28.73 -22.11
CA ASN A 573 -35.15 -28.94 -23.39
C ASN A 573 -36.18 -27.82 -23.72
N LYS A 574 -36.14 -26.66 -23.05
CA LYS A 574 -37.01 -25.51 -23.34
C LYS A 574 -36.37 -24.62 -24.41
N THR A 575 -37.13 -24.34 -25.47
CA THR A 575 -36.80 -23.39 -26.53
C THR A 575 -37.81 -22.25 -26.55
N LEU A 576 -37.37 -21.05 -26.93
CA LEU A 576 -38.26 -19.90 -27.08
C LEU A 576 -39.13 -20.05 -28.36
N PRO A 577 -40.33 -19.46 -28.42
CA PRO A 577 -41.10 -19.36 -29.66
C PRO A 577 -40.28 -18.68 -30.75
N ALA A 578 -40.35 -19.17 -31.99
CA ALA A 578 -39.57 -18.62 -33.10
C ALA A 578 -39.84 -17.11 -33.31
N GLU A 579 -41.11 -16.72 -33.19
CA GLU A 579 -41.59 -15.34 -33.33
C GLU A 579 -41.10 -14.40 -32.22
N LEU A 580 -40.48 -14.95 -31.15
CA LEU A 580 -39.82 -14.20 -30.09
C LEU A 580 -38.29 -14.25 -30.27
N THR A 581 -37.72 -15.39 -30.66
CA THR A 581 -36.29 -15.55 -30.96
C THR A 581 -35.85 -14.65 -32.13
N ASP A 582 -36.68 -14.51 -33.16
CA ASP A 582 -36.46 -13.62 -34.32
C ASP A 582 -36.44 -12.12 -33.95
N LEU A 583 -36.72 -11.76 -32.68
CA LEU A 583 -36.68 -10.40 -32.13
C LEU A 583 -35.59 -10.20 -31.08
N LEU A 584 -34.76 -11.22 -30.81
CA LEU A 584 -33.67 -11.13 -29.84
C LEU A 584 -32.35 -10.74 -30.52
N GLU A 585 -31.59 -9.88 -29.87
CA GLU A 585 -30.27 -9.45 -30.31
C GLU A 585 -29.21 -10.21 -29.51
N TYR A 586 -28.47 -11.11 -30.17
CA TYR A 586 -27.36 -11.86 -29.57
C TYR A 586 -26.12 -11.85 -30.47
N PRO A 587 -24.88 -11.72 -29.92
CA PRO A 587 -23.68 -11.67 -30.75
C PRO A 587 -23.32 -13.01 -31.42
N GLU A 588 -23.74 -14.14 -30.85
CA GLU A 588 -23.36 -15.48 -31.34
C GLU A 588 -24.43 -16.54 -31.06
N THR A 589 -24.82 -17.29 -32.10
CA THR A 589 -25.95 -18.23 -32.09
C THR A 589 -25.75 -19.45 -31.19
N HIS A 590 -24.55 -20.02 -31.12
CA HIS A 590 -24.29 -21.23 -30.33
C HIS A 590 -24.23 -20.89 -28.82
N ARG A 591 -23.69 -19.72 -28.46
CA ARG A 591 -23.77 -19.17 -27.09
C ARG A 591 -25.20 -18.89 -26.67
N PHE A 592 -26.00 -18.29 -27.54
CA PHE A 592 -27.44 -18.12 -27.31
C PHE A 592 -28.14 -19.46 -27.01
N LYS A 593 -27.77 -20.56 -27.68
CA LYS A 593 -28.34 -21.89 -27.42
C LYS A 593 -28.02 -22.47 -26.04
N LEU A 594 -26.94 -22.04 -25.38
CA LEU A 594 -26.71 -22.34 -23.96
C LEU A 594 -27.66 -21.54 -23.04
N MET A 595 -28.02 -20.32 -23.42
CA MET A 595 -28.81 -19.38 -22.61
C MET A 595 -30.32 -19.51 -22.82
N GLU A 596 -30.78 -19.94 -23.99
CA GLU A 596 -32.20 -20.04 -24.36
C GLU A 596 -33.08 -20.73 -23.30
N PRO A 597 -32.67 -21.85 -22.65
CA PRO A 597 -33.44 -22.46 -21.56
C PRO A 597 -33.63 -21.56 -20.32
N LEU A 598 -32.63 -20.72 -20.03
CA LEU A 598 -32.66 -19.76 -18.91
C LEU A 598 -33.57 -18.57 -19.23
N LEU A 599 -33.53 -18.10 -20.49
CA LEU A 599 -34.42 -17.06 -21.00
C LEU A 599 -35.89 -17.54 -21.04
N CYS A 600 -36.14 -18.81 -21.41
CA CYS A 600 -37.45 -19.45 -21.28
C CYS A 600 -37.99 -19.36 -19.84
N TRP A 601 -37.19 -19.79 -18.86
CA TRP A 601 -37.59 -19.69 -17.45
C TRP A 601 -37.84 -18.24 -17.02
N TYR A 602 -36.99 -17.30 -17.45
CA TYR A 602 -37.13 -15.89 -17.08
C TYR A 602 -38.42 -15.27 -17.61
N ILE A 603 -38.76 -15.51 -18.88
CA ILE A 603 -40.01 -14.98 -19.45
C ILE A 603 -41.25 -15.64 -18.84
N GLU A 604 -41.20 -16.93 -18.49
CA GLU A 604 -42.25 -17.61 -17.71
C GLU A 604 -42.49 -16.95 -16.33
N GLN A 605 -41.44 -16.46 -15.65
CA GLN A 605 -41.61 -15.73 -14.39
C GLN A 605 -42.15 -14.31 -14.56
N CYS A 606 -41.90 -13.69 -15.72
CA CYS A 606 -42.37 -12.35 -16.06
C CYS A 606 -43.79 -12.32 -16.64
N GLU A 607 -44.21 -13.37 -17.37
CA GLU A 607 -45.47 -13.39 -18.13
C GLU A 607 -46.73 -13.05 -17.30
N PRO A 608 -46.93 -13.55 -16.06
CA PRO A 608 -48.07 -13.17 -15.21
C PRO A 608 -48.08 -11.71 -14.73
N LEU A 609 -47.09 -10.90 -15.12
CA LEU A 609 -46.90 -9.50 -14.72
C LEU A 609 -46.99 -8.54 -15.91
N LEU A 610 -46.98 -9.04 -17.15
CA LEU A 610 -47.07 -8.25 -18.37
C LEU A 610 -48.53 -7.84 -18.67
N PRO A 611 -48.78 -6.69 -19.33
CA PRO A 611 -50.13 -6.28 -19.74
C PRO A 611 -50.74 -7.30 -20.72
N THR A 612 -52.04 -7.60 -20.59
CA THR A 612 -52.75 -8.61 -21.42
C THR A 612 -52.74 -8.31 -22.92
N SER A 613 -52.44 -7.07 -23.31
CA SER A 613 -52.13 -6.63 -24.68
C SER A 613 -50.68 -7.01 -25.08
N HIS A 614 -50.26 -8.27 -24.86
CA HIS A 614 -48.86 -8.69 -25.03
C HIS A 614 -48.34 -8.48 -26.45
N SER A 615 -47.52 -7.44 -26.67
CA SER A 615 -46.67 -7.37 -27.85
C SER A 615 -45.51 -8.36 -27.71
N LEU A 616 -45.11 -9.02 -28.80
CA LEU A 616 -43.88 -9.83 -28.82
C LEU A 616 -42.64 -8.95 -28.56
N LEU A 617 -42.70 -7.69 -29.01
CA LEU A 617 -41.65 -6.68 -28.80
C LEU A 617 -41.39 -6.41 -27.31
N LEU A 618 -42.42 -6.25 -26.47
CA LEU A 618 -42.23 -6.03 -25.03
C LEU A 618 -41.60 -7.26 -24.34
N LYS A 619 -41.90 -8.47 -24.82
CA LYS A 619 -41.24 -9.69 -24.36
C LYS A 619 -39.77 -9.73 -24.79
N ALA A 620 -39.47 -9.29 -26.01
CA ALA A 620 -38.11 -9.20 -26.53
C ALA A 620 -37.28 -8.16 -25.76
N ASP A 621 -37.79 -6.95 -25.51
CA ASP A 621 -37.10 -5.90 -24.73
C ASP A 621 -36.68 -6.40 -23.34
N VAL A 622 -37.58 -7.10 -22.64
CA VAL A 622 -37.34 -7.69 -21.31
C VAL A 622 -36.30 -8.81 -21.35
N LEU A 623 -36.19 -9.54 -22.46
CA LEU A 623 -35.21 -10.62 -22.64
C LEU A 623 -33.85 -10.09 -23.10
N ASN A 624 -33.79 -9.13 -24.04
CA ASN A 624 -32.55 -8.55 -24.55
C ASN A 624 -31.71 -7.92 -23.42
N HIS A 625 -32.34 -7.23 -22.46
CA HIS A 625 -31.64 -6.71 -21.28
C HIS A 625 -30.96 -7.81 -20.44
N VAL A 626 -31.61 -8.96 -20.27
CA VAL A 626 -31.06 -10.11 -19.51
C VAL A 626 -30.00 -10.86 -20.31
N LEU A 627 -30.22 -10.98 -21.62
CA LEU A 627 -29.33 -11.60 -22.59
C LEU A 627 -27.99 -10.86 -22.63
N ASN A 628 -27.98 -9.55 -22.90
CA ASN A 628 -26.76 -8.74 -22.98
C ASN A 628 -25.91 -8.85 -21.70
N GLN A 629 -26.52 -8.72 -20.52
CA GLN A 629 -25.80 -8.77 -19.24
C GLN A 629 -25.22 -10.14 -18.89
N PHE A 630 -25.81 -11.23 -19.40
CA PHE A 630 -25.36 -12.60 -19.12
C PHE A 630 -24.44 -13.15 -20.23
N ASP A 631 -24.57 -12.68 -21.48
CA ASP A 631 -23.78 -13.16 -22.63
C ASP A 631 -22.28 -12.93 -22.44
N ASP A 632 -21.92 -11.71 -22.04
CA ASP A 632 -20.56 -11.27 -21.68
C ASP A 632 -19.98 -12.15 -20.54
N GLN A 633 -20.81 -12.43 -19.52
CA GLN A 633 -20.43 -13.30 -18.40
C GLN A 633 -20.30 -14.77 -18.79
N LEU A 634 -21.08 -15.25 -19.77
CA LEU A 634 -20.95 -16.59 -20.31
C LEU A 634 -19.69 -16.72 -21.19
N LEU A 635 -19.40 -15.71 -22.01
CA LEU A 635 -18.15 -15.61 -22.78
C LEU A 635 -16.93 -15.61 -21.86
N GLN A 636 -16.97 -14.90 -20.73
CA GLN A 636 -15.92 -14.92 -19.72
C GLN A 636 -15.67 -16.34 -19.16
N ALA A 637 -16.73 -17.10 -18.86
CA ALA A 637 -16.61 -18.47 -18.37
C ALA A 637 -16.08 -19.44 -19.45
N ILE A 638 -16.53 -19.30 -20.70
CA ILE A 638 -15.99 -20.04 -21.86
C ILE A 638 -14.49 -19.72 -22.04
N GLY A 639 -14.08 -18.46 -21.88
CA GLY A 639 -12.68 -18.03 -21.92
C GLY A 639 -11.79 -18.63 -20.82
N TRP A 640 -12.36 -18.99 -19.66
CA TRP A 640 -11.61 -19.77 -18.66
C TRP A 640 -11.44 -21.23 -19.09
N VAL A 641 -12.48 -21.88 -19.63
CA VAL A 641 -12.37 -23.27 -20.16
C VAL A 641 -11.35 -23.34 -21.29
N ALA A 642 -11.34 -22.37 -22.20
CA ALA A 642 -10.33 -22.21 -23.26
C ALA A 642 -8.90 -22.27 -22.70
N LYS A 643 -8.66 -21.53 -21.60
CA LYS A 643 -7.37 -21.50 -20.90
C LYS A 643 -7.06 -22.79 -20.13
N GLU A 644 -8.07 -23.49 -19.60
CA GLU A 644 -7.88 -24.77 -18.90
C GLU A 644 -7.52 -25.92 -19.87
N ILE A 645 -8.09 -25.94 -21.08
CA ILE A 645 -7.78 -26.96 -22.10
C ILE A 645 -6.64 -26.56 -23.06
N ASN A 646 -6.15 -25.31 -22.95
CA ASN A 646 -5.14 -24.70 -23.83
C ASN A 646 -5.55 -24.74 -25.33
N GLU A 647 -6.74 -24.20 -25.61
CA GLU A 647 -7.31 -24.03 -26.95
C GLU A 647 -7.82 -22.59 -27.11
N THR A 648 -7.71 -22.02 -28.31
CA THR A 648 -8.24 -20.69 -28.64
C THR A 648 -9.39 -20.74 -29.64
N SER A 649 -9.52 -21.83 -30.40
CA SER A 649 -10.60 -22.00 -31.36
C SER A 649 -11.96 -22.10 -30.67
N TYR A 650 -12.79 -21.08 -30.83
CA TYR A 650 -14.04 -20.89 -30.08
C TYR A 650 -15.01 -22.07 -30.22
N SER A 651 -15.15 -22.63 -31.42
CA SER A 651 -16.02 -23.79 -31.65
C SER A 651 -15.55 -25.02 -30.89
N VAL A 652 -14.23 -25.27 -30.81
CA VAL A 652 -13.67 -26.43 -30.10
C VAL A 652 -13.88 -26.30 -28.58
N VAL A 653 -13.68 -25.09 -28.04
CA VAL A 653 -13.97 -24.81 -26.63
C VAL A 653 -15.47 -24.95 -26.33
N LEU A 654 -16.33 -24.43 -27.22
CA LEU A 654 -17.78 -24.45 -27.01
C LEU A 654 -18.37 -25.86 -27.15
N ASP A 655 -17.92 -26.65 -28.13
CA ASP A 655 -18.27 -28.07 -28.26
C ASP A 655 -17.88 -28.83 -26.99
N SER A 656 -16.67 -28.61 -26.46
CA SER A 656 -16.21 -29.19 -25.18
C SER A 656 -17.12 -28.77 -24.00
N VAL A 657 -17.52 -27.50 -23.91
CA VAL A 657 -18.47 -27.03 -22.89
C VAL A 657 -19.83 -27.73 -23.03
N VAL A 658 -20.33 -27.90 -24.25
CA VAL A 658 -21.61 -28.60 -24.51
C VAL A 658 -21.52 -30.08 -24.15
N GLU A 659 -20.47 -30.78 -24.60
CA GLU A 659 -20.25 -32.22 -24.31
C GLU A 659 -20.14 -32.51 -22.81
N ASN A 660 -19.55 -31.60 -22.02
CA ASN A 660 -19.43 -31.75 -20.56
C ASN A 660 -20.71 -31.35 -19.79
N GLY A 661 -21.73 -30.78 -20.44
CA GLY A 661 -23.03 -30.47 -19.82
C GLY A 661 -23.44 -28.99 -19.81
N GLY A 662 -22.79 -28.14 -20.59
CA GLY A 662 -23.15 -26.73 -20.80
C GLY A 662 -23.06 -25.89 -19.53
N ILE A 663 -24.12 -25.11 -19.24
CA ILE A 663 -24.19 -24.28 -18.03
C ILE A 663 -24.04 -25.11 -16.74
N GLY A 664 -24.41 -26.39 -16.73
CA GLY A 664 -24.20 -27.27 -15.57
C GLY A 664 -22.72 -27.49 -15.27
N TYR A 665 -21.91 -27.75 -16.30
CA TYR A 665 -20.46 -27.86 -16.18
C TYR A 665 -19.82 -26.54 -15.73
N LEU A 666 -20.20 -25.41 -16.34
CA LEU A 666 -19.70 -24.09 -15.95
C LEU A 666 -20.08 -23.72 -14.50
N ALA A 667 -21.23 -24.18 -13.99
CA ALA A 667 -21.66 -23.93 -12.61
C ALA A 667 -20.87 -24.74 -11.57
N ASP A 668 -20.49 -25.97 -11.88
CA ASP A 668 -19.66 -26.81 -11.00
C ASP A 668 -18.16 -26.41 -11.06
N SER A 669 -17.66 -26.01 -12.23
CA SER A 669 -16.28 -25.50 -12.38
C SER A 669 -16.10 -24.09 -11.81
N PHE A 670 -17.08 -23.19 -11.97
CA PHE A 670 -16.99 -21.78 -11.60
C PHE A 670 -18.10 -21.35 -10.62
N PRO A 671 -18.09 -21.87 -9.38
CA PRO A 671 -19.19 -21.69 -8.43
C PRO A 671 -19.34 -20.25 -7.91
N HIS A 672 -18.28 -19.42 -7.94
CA HIS A 672 -18.42 -18.00 -7.59
C HIS A 672 -19.16 -17.24 -8.70
N TRP A 673 -18.75 -17.45 -9.96
CA TRP A 673 -19.36 -16.87 -11.15
C TRP A 673 -20.86 -17.22 -11.23
N TYR A 674 -21.20 -18.50 -11.07
CA TYR A 674 -22.59 -18.94 -11.11
C TYR A 674 -23.44 -18.27 -10.03
N ARG A 675 -22.92 -18.20 -8.80
CA ARG A 675 -23.57 -17.52 -7.65
C ARG A 675 -23.76 -16.01 -7.88
N VAL A 676 -22.83 -15.32 -8.55
CA VAL A 676 -22.98 -13.90 -8.92
C VAL A 676 -24.05 -13.71 -9.98
N ASN A 677 -24.04 -14.53 -11.03
CA ASN A 677 -24.99 -14.43 -12.14
C ASN A 677 -26.42 -14.82 -11.73
N CYS A 678 -26.60 -15.84 -10.88
CA CYS A 678 -27.89 -16.13 -10.23
C CYS A 678 -28.43 -14.92 -9.46
N ARG A 679 -27.56 -14.18 -8.76
CA ARG A 679 -27.94 -12.95 -8.03
C ARG A 679 -28.28 -11.80 -8.97
N MET A 680 -27.64 -11.70 -10.13
CA MET A 680 -27.98 -10.72 -11.18
C MET A 680 -29.39 -10.98 -11.73
N LEU A 681 -29.65 -12.20 -12.19
CA LEU A 681 -30.94 -12.60 -12.76
C LEU A 681 -32.11 -12.41 -11.76
N LEU A 682 -31.90 -12.78 -10.49
CA LEU A 682 -32.90 -12.61 -9.44
C LEU A 682 -33.08 -11.16 -8.96
N ARG A 683 -32.14 -10.24 -9.25
CA ARG A 683 -32.33 -8.78 -9.09
C ARG A 683 -33.17 -8.23 -10.24
N SER A 684 -32.77 -8.53 -11.48
CA SER A 684 -33.49 -8.18 -12.71
C SER A 684 -34.99 -8.53 -12.60
N LEU A 685 -35.30 -9.77 -12.24
CA LEU A 685 -36.69 -10.26 -12.08
C LEU A 685 -37.49 -9.47 -11.03
N ARG A 686 -36.84 -9.00 -9.96
CA ARG A 686 -37.47 -8.16 -8.93
C ARG A 686 -37.71 -6.74 -9.43
N SER A 687 -36.78 -6.17 -10.18
CA SER A 687 -36.92 -4.85 -10.81
C SER A 687 -38.08 -4.84 -11.81
N CYS A 688 -38.15 -5.81 -12.74
CA CYS A 688 -39.29 -5.97 -13.64
C CYS A 688 -40.63 -6.08 -12.87
N LYS A 689 -40.67 -6.92 -11.83
CA LYS A 689 -41.88 -7.14 -11.01
C LYS A 689 -42.32 -5.91 -10.21
N LEU A 690 -41.38 -5.04 -9.82
CA LEU A 690 -41.69 -3.75 -9.19
C LEU A 690 -42.18 -2.73 -10.22
N LEU A 691 -41.54 -2.65 -11.40
CA LEU A 691 -41.91 -1.75 -12.49
C LEU A 691 -43.38 -1.94 -12.90
N PHE A 692 -43.75 -3.11 -13.43
CA PHE A 692 -45.11 -3.36 -13.93
C PHE A 692 -46.16 -3.21 -12.83
N LYS A 693 -45.88 -3.66 -11.60
CA LYS A 693 -46.80 -3.54 -10.46
C LYS A 693 -46.99 -2.08 -10.00
N ARG A 694 -45.95 -1.24 -10.08
CA ARG A 694 -46.05 0.19 -9.75
C ARG A 694 -46.77 0.94 -10.86
N PHE A 695 -46.39 0.73 -12.12
CA PHE A 695 -47.04 1.33 -13.28
C PHE A 695 -48.54 1.01 -13.31
N GLY A 696 -48.94 -0.27 -13.29
CA GLY A 696 -50.36 -0.66 -13.34
C GLY A 696 -51.23 -0.20 -12.16
N ARG A 697 -50.62 0.27 -11.06
CA ARG A 697 -51.32 0.89 -9.92
C ARG A 697 -51.42 2.40 -10.05
N ASP A 698 -50.38 3.04 -10.57
CA ASP A 698 -50.25 4.49 -10.64
C ASP A 698 -50.69 5.07 -12.00
N PHE A 699 -50.92 4.19 -12.98
CA PHE A 699 -51.37 4.41 -14.36
C PHE A 699 -52.45 5.49 -14.54
N GLN A 700 -53.54 5.47 -13.76
CA GLN A 700 -54.59 6.49 -13.88
C GLN A 700 -54.04 7.89 -13.56
N TRP A 701 -53.26 8.01 -12.48
CA TRP A 701 -52.65 9.26 -12.05
C TRP A 701 -51.55 9.74 -13.03
N ILE A 702 -50.87 8.81 -13.73
CA ILE A 702 -49.97 9.16 -14.82
C ILE A 702 -50.76 9.82 -15.97
N ASN A 703 -51.83 9.18 -16.45
CA ASN A 703 -52.68 9.74 -17.50
C ASN A 703 -53.29 11.11 -17.10
N GLU A 704 -53.80 11.25 -15.87
CA GLU A 704 -54.34 12.51 -15.34
C GLU A 704 -53.29 13.65 -15.32
N MET A 705 -52.02 13.33 -15.03
CA MET A 705 -50.95 14.33 -14.94
C MET A 705 -50.30 14.70 -16.28
N PHE A 706 -50.47 13.88 -17.32
CA PHE A 706 -49.97 14.14 -18.68
C PHE A 706 -51.09 14.37 -19.72
N GLU A 707 -52.36 14.52 -19.28
CA GLU A 707 -53.55 14.65 -20.16
C GLU A 707 -53.48 15.84 -21.13
N HIS A 708 -52.65 16.84 -20.85
CA HIS A 708 -52.47 18.03 -21.70
C HIS A 708 -51.28 17.94 -22.67
N ASP A 709 -50.32 17.05 -22.42
CA ASP A 709 -49.14 16.85 -23.28
C ASP A 709 -49.35 15.72 -24.29
N TRP A 710 -50.09 14.68 -23.93
CA TRP A 710 -50.26 13.46 -24.73
C TRP A 710 -51.44 13.53 -25.69
N ALA A 711 -51.25 13.05 -26.92
CA ALA A 711 -52.29 13.08 -27.96
C ALA A 711 -53.51 12.17 -27.66
N SER A 712 -53.34 11.18 -26.77
CA SER A 712 -54.41 10.36 -26.20
C SER A 712 -53.93 9.64 -24.92
N PRO A 713 -54.82 9.27 -23.98
CA PRO A 713 -54.42 8.49 -22.81
C PRO A 713 -53.87 7.11 -23.20
N ALA A 714 -52.73 6.74 -22.59
CA ALA A 714 -52.17 5.40 -22.71
C ALA A 714 -53.08 4.35 -22.04
N GLN A 715 -52.94 3.08 -22.42
CA GLN A 715 -53.59 1.93 -21.76
C GLN A 715 -52.59 0.89 -21.24
N SER A 716 -51.39 0.82 -21.83
CA SER A 716 -50.34 -0.14 -21.47
C SER A 716 -48.94 0.32 -21.89
N ILE A 717 -47.91 -0.38 -21.40
CA ILE A 717 -46.53 -0.25 -21.88
C ILE A 717 -46.39 -1.09 -23.17
N SER A 718 -45.86 -0.50 -24.24
CA SER A 718 -45.68 -1.13 -25.55
C SER A 718 -44.25 -1.60 -25.82
N ARG A 719 -43.25 -0.86 -25.30
CA ARG A 719 -41.80 -1.14 -25.35
C ARG A 719 -41.10 -0.72 -24.05
N LEU A 720 -39.92 -1.27 -23.80
CA LEU A 720 -38.97 -0.80 -22.78
C LEU A 720 -37.60 -0.50 -23.39
N SER A 721 -36.92 0.52 -22.85
CA SER A 721 -35.51 0.79 -23.08
C SER A 721 -34.83 1.12 -21.74
N ILE A 722 -33.59 0.65 -21.57
CA ILE A 722 -32.80 0.82 -20.35
C ILE A 722 -31.45 1.39 -20.78
N PRO A 723 -31.21 2.71 -20.63
CA PRO A 723 -30.11 3.39 -21.34
C PRO A 723 -28.70 3.08 -20.82
N PHE A 724 -28.56 2.38 -19.68
CA PHE A 724 -27.25 2.06 -19.08
C PHE A 724 -27.21 0.64 -18.52
N ASP A 725 -26.22 -0.15 -18.92
CA ASP A 725 -26.20 -1.60 -18.71
C ASP A 725 -25.74 -2.09 -17.32
N GLN A 726 -25.68 -1.20 -16.31
CA GLN A 726 -25.26 -1.53 -14.95
C GLN A 726 -26.36 -2.23 -14.11
N GLY A 727 -26.91 -3.33 -14.60
CA GLY A 727 -27.62 -4.34 -13.81
C GLY A 727 -29.04 -3.98 -13.39
N PHE A 728 -29.91 -3.68 -14.36
CA PHE A 728 -31.29 -3.20 -14.13
C PHE A 728 -31.31 -1.97 -13.21
N THR A 729 -30.71 -0.90 -13.72
CA THR A 729 -30.45 0.38 -13.06
C THR A 729 -31.72 1.08 -12.56
N SER A 730 -31.54 2.20 -11.85
CA SER A 730 -32.65 2.98 -11.31
C SER A 730 -33.60 3.52 -12.38
N VAL A 731 -33.17 3.68 -13.64
CA VAL A 731 -33.91 4.39 -14.70
C VAL A 731 -34.40 3.43 -15.79
N VAL A 732 -35.67 3.52 -16.16
CA VAL A 732 -36.27 2.77 -17.28
C VAL A 732 -37.08 3.74 -18.14
N ILE A 733 -36.81 3.76 -19.44
CA ILE A 733 -37.62 4.48 -20.43
C ILE A 733 -38.72 3.52 -20.91
N MET A 734 -39.97 3.92 -20.75
CA MET A 734 -41.14 3.15 -21.19
C MET A 734 -41.75 3.85 -22.40
N THR A 735 -41.90 3.15 -23.51
CA THR A 735 -42.81 3.60 -24.57
C THR A 735 -44.18 3.01 -24.28
N LEU A 736 -45.21 3.83 -24.40
CA LEU A 736 -46.60 3.46 -24.13
C LEU A 736 -47.31 3.10 -25.45
N ASP A 737 -48.51 2.54 -25.37
CA ASP A 737 -49.29 2.10 -26.55
C ASP A 737 -49.95 3.23 -27.35
N ASN A 738 -49.95 4.45 -26.83
CA ASN A 738 -50.17 5.69 -27.58
C ASN A 738 -48.89 6.21 -28.31
N ASN A 739 -47.76 5.50 -28.20
CA ASN A 739 -46.40 5.85 -28.62
C ASN A 739 -45.68 6.95 -27.82
N GLU A 740 -46.28 7.47 -26.74
CA GLU A 740 -45.63 8.45 -25.87
C GLU A 740 -44.52 7.78 -25.04
N LYS A 741 -43.44 8.52 -24.74
CA LYS A 741 -42.31 8.05 -23.92
C LYS A 741 -42.44 8.60 -22.48
N LEU A 742 -42.17 7.76 -21.47
CA LEU A 742 -42.17 8.14 -20.05
C LEU A 742 -40.97 7.54 -19.31
N VAL A 743 -40.28 8.33 -18.49
CA VAL A 743 -39.13 7.86 -17.70
C VAL A 743 -39.61 7.42 -16.31
N TYR A 744 -39.39 6.17 -15.93
CA TYR A 744 -39.56 5.68 -14.56
C TYR A 744 -38.21 5.69 -13.83
N LYS A 745 -38.21 6.15 -12.58
CA LYS A 745 -37.03 6.11 -11.70
C LYS A 745 -37.34 5.38 -10.39
N ASN A 746 -36.52 4.41 -10.02
CA ASN A 746 -36.66 3.50 -8.87
C ASN A 746 -35.97 4.05 -7.58
N ARG A 747 -36.14 5.34 -7.29
CA ARG A 747 -35.62 6.03 -6.09
C ARG A 747 -36.55 7.17 -5.66
N ASP A 748 -36.27 7.82 -4.53
CA ASP A 748 -36.97 9.05 -4.16
C ASP A 748 -36.74 10.14 -5.22
N LEU A 749 -37.81 10.81 -5.69
CA LEU A 749 -37.75 11.96 -6.61
C LEU A 749 -38.24 13.27 -5.97
N ARG A 750 -38.41 13.30 -4.64
CA ARG A 750 -38.82 14.54 -3.94
C ARG A 750 -37.79 15.66 -4.09
N ILE A 751 -36.49 15.32 -4.11
CA ILE A 751 -35.43 16.29 -4.38
C ILE A 751 -35.50 16.84 -5.81
N ASP A 752 -35.54 15.99 -6.85
CA ASP A 752 -35.58 16.42 -8.24
C ASP A 752 -36.79 17.30 -8.52
N ARG A 753 -37.99 16.90 -8.05
CA ARG A 753 -39.21 17.70 -8.17
C ARG A 753 -39.05 19.07 -7.51
N HIS A 754 -38.41 19.14 -6.35
CA HIS A 754 -38.24 20.40 -5.64
C HIS A 754 -37.15 21.29 -6.24
N LEU A 755 -36.10 20.72 -6.82
CA LEU A 755 -35.04 21.48 -7.51
C LEU A 755 -35.50 22.00 -8.87
N VAL A 756 -35.99 21.11 -9.75
CA VAL A 756 -36.20 21.38 -11.19
C VAL A 756 -37.57 20.92 -11.71
N GLY A 757 -38.49 20.54 -10.83
CA GLY A 757 -39.86 20.22 -11.22
C GLY A 757 -40.62 21.43 -11.75
N ALA A 758 -41.39 21.22 -12.82
CA ALA A 758 -42.42 22.14 -13.27
C ALA A 758 -43.55 22.26 -12.22
N SER A 759 -44.02 23.48 -11.99
CA SER A 759 -45.09 23.80 -11.05
C SER A 759 -45.83 25.06 -11.51
N GLU A 760 -47.17 25.04 -11.51
CA GLU A 760 -48.00 26.21 -11.84
C GLU A 760 -47.71 27.40 -10.91
N THR A 761 -47.41 27.11 -9.63
CA THR A 761 -47.03 28.11 -8.62
C THR A 761 -45.55 28.48 -8.65
N GLN A 762 -44.74 27.83 -9.49
CA GLN A 762 -43.28 28.01 -9.60
C GLN A 762 -42.57 28.03 -8.22
N ASP A 763 -43.00 27.17 -7.29
CA ASP A 763 -42.55 27.14 -5.90
C ASP A 763 -41.34 26.21 -5.64
N THR A 764 -40.75 25.72 -6.73
CA THR A 764 -39.51 24.94 -6.82
C THR A 764 -38.28 25.85 -6.91
N ILE A 765 -37.08 25.33 -6.66
CA ILE A 765 -35.87 26.16 -6.55
C ILE A 765 -35.52 26.82 -7.91
N ALA A 766 -35.55 26.05 -9.00
CA ALA A 766 -35.41 26.58 -10.36
C ALA A 766 -36.56 27.53 -10.73
N GLY A 767 -37.80 27.22 -10.34
CA GLY A 767 -38.97 28.06 -10.60
C GLY A 767 -38.84 29.47 -10.01
N GLN A 768 -38.41 29.57 -8.75
CA GLN A 768 -38.17 30.85 -8.09
C GLN A 768 -36.92 31.57 -8.62
N LEU A 769 -35.82 30.85 -8.88
CA LEU A 769 -34.64 31.45 -9.52
C LEU A 769 -34.99 32.08 -10.87
N ASN A 770 -35.82 31.42 -11.68
CA ASN A 770 -36.29 31.97 -12.95
C ASN A 770 -37.17 33.22 -12.76
N GLN A 771 -38.01 33.28 -11.72
CA GLN A 771 -38.77 34.50 -11.40
C GLN A 771 -37.85 35.68 -11.04
N TRP A 772 -36.72 35.44 -10.37
CA TRP A 772 -35.76 36.50 -10.03
C TRP A 772 -34.87 36.90 -11.21
N LEU A 773 -34.60 35.98 -12.15
CA LEU A 773 -33.88 36.24 -13.40
C LEU A 773 -34.75 36.95 -14.46
N GLY A 774 -36.08 36.80 -14.41
CA GLY A 774 -37.02 37.43 -15.34
C GLY A 774 -36.85 36.92 -16.76
N ASP A 775 -36.57 37.83 -17.71
CA ASP A 775 -36.32 37.49 -19.12
C ASP A 775 -34.90 36.92 -19.38
N PHE A 776 -34.02 36.85 -18.37
CA PHE A 776 -32.66 36.33 -18.52
C PHE A 776 -32.63 34.78 -18.58
N PRO A 777 -31.74 34.15 -19.37
CA PRO A 777 -31.61 32.68 -19.47
C PRO A 777 -31.52 31.92 -18.12
N GLY A 778 -32.62 31.29 -17.69
CA GLY A 778 -32.74 30.56 -16.41
C GLY A 778 -32.51 29.04 -16.46
N ILE A 779 -32.92 28.31 -15.42
CA ILE A 779 -32.84 26.84 -15.34
C ILE A 779 -34.09 26.19 -15.95
N MET A 780 -33.93 25.15 -16.78
CA MET A 780 -35.07 24.46 -17.39
C MET A 780 -35.80 23.55 -16.39
N THR A 781 -37.13 23.46 -16.47
CA THR A 781 -37.99 22.70 -15.54
C THR A 781 -38.93 21.73 -16.28
N HIS A 782 -39.02 20.49 -15.83
CA HIS A 782 -39.81 19.42 -16.48
C HIS A 782 -40.79 18.74 -15.50
N ILE A 783 -41.77 17.99 -16.00
CA ILE A 783 -42.78 17.34 -15.14
C ILE A 783 -42.15 16.16 -14.39
N ILE A 784 -42.21 16.20 -13.06
CA ILE A 784 -41.70 15.16 -12.16
C ILE A 784 -42.82 14.73 -11.20
N LEU A 785 -43.24 13.47 -11.31
CA LEU A 785 -44.30 12.85 -10.54
C LEU A 785 -43.72 11.98 -9.41
N CYS A 786 -43.81 12.47 -8.18
CA CYS A 786 -43.48 11.73 -6.97
C CYS A 786 -44.64 11.81 -5.97
N ARG A 787 -44.85 10.75 -5.18
CA ARG A 787 -45.93 10.67 -4.20
C ARG A 787 -45.39 10.89 -2.79
N GLN A 788 -46.05 11.77 -2.03
CA GLN A 788 -45.68 12.02 -0.63
C GLN A 788 -45.87 10.77 0.27
N ASP A 789 -46.71 9.80 -0.11
CA ASP A 789 -46.83 8.51 0.60
C ASP A 789 -45.76 7.47 0.21
N ARG A 790 -44.86 7.76 -0.75
CA ARG A 790 -43.97 6.75 -1.38
C ARG A 790 -42.63 7.33 -1.87
N SER A 791 -41.70 7.61 -0.95
CA SER A 791 -40.36 8.14 -1.21
C SER A 791 -39.35 7.15 -1.85
N HIS A 792 -39.78 6.23 -2.73
CA HIS A 792 -38.90 5.16 -3.26
C HIS A 792 -39.10 4.83 -4.75
N TYR A 793 -39.86 5.63 -5.49
CA TYR A 793 -39.89 5.68 -6.97
C TYR A 793 -40.66 6.92 -7.44
N GLY A 794 -40.55 7.24 -8.71
CA GLY A 794 -41.40 8.23 -9.39
C GLY A 794 -41.31 8.12 -10.90
N TYR A 795 -41.90 9.10 -11.59
CA TYR A 795 -41.91 9.21 -13.05
C TYR A 795 -41.49 10.63 -13.46
N CYS A 796 -40.69 10.76 -14.52
CA CYS A 796 -40.34 12.02 -15.15
C CYS A 796 -40.84 12.05 -16.59
N GLN A 797 -41.19 13.24 -17.07
CA GLN A 797 -41.33 13.54 -18.49
C GLN A 797 -40.12 13.03 -19.27
N TYR A 798 -40.35 12.37 -20.40
CA TYR A 798 -39.27 12.12 -21.36
C TYR A 798 -39.00 13.40 -22.15
N LEU A 799 -37.74 13.81 -22.20
CA LEU A 799 -37.29 14.93 -23.02
C LEU A 799 -36.59 14.36 -24.26
N PRO A 800 -37.02 14.70 -25.49
CA PRO A 800 -36.42 14.15 -26.70
C PRO A 800 -35.03 14.75 -26.94
N ASN A 801 -34.03 13.86 -26.98
CA ASN A 801 -32.66 14.10 -27.43
C ASN A 801 -32.35 13.15 -28.59
N ASP A 802 -33.36 12.90 -29.44
CA ASP A 802 -33.30 11.93 -30.55
C ASP A 802 -32.45 12.46 -31.73
N ASP A 803 -32.12 13.76 -31.75
CA ASP A 803 -31.15 14.39 -32.66
C ASP A 803 -29.76 14.48 -31.99
N HIS A 804 -28.81 13.64 -32.40
CA HIS A 804 -27.45 13.59 -31.83
C HIS A 804 -26.58 14.84 -32.08
N GLU A 805 -27.06 15.86 -32.80
CA GLU A 805 -26.36 17.13 -33.01
C GLU A 805 -27.34 18.30 -32.82
N VAL A 806 -27.06 19.18 -31.86
CA VAL A 806 -27.92 20.35 -31.60
C VAL A 806 -27.33 21.59 -32.26
N VAL A 807 -28.03 22.06 -33.31
CA VAL A 807 -27.57 23.13 -34.21
C VAL A 807 -28.16 24.49 -33.80
N LEU A 808 -27.28 25.44 -33.48
CA LEU A 808 -27.63 26.76 -32.95
C LEU A 808 -27.07 27.91 -33.82
N GLY A 809 -27.79 29.03 -33.89
CA GLY A 809 -27.22 30.31 -34.30
C GLY A 809 -26.38 30.93 -33.18
N ALA A 810 -25.51 31.91 -33.50
CA ALA A 810 -24.60 32.52 -32.52
C ALA A 810 -25.30 33.14 -31.29
N GLU A 811 -26.48 33.74 -31.48
CA GLU A 811 -27.30 34.29 -30.38
C GLU A 811 -27.86 33.18 -29.49
N GLN A 812 -28.30 32.07 -30.07
CA GLN A 812 -28.78 30.89 -29.33
C GLN A 812 -27.63 30.16 -28.62
N GLY A 813 -26.43 30.14 -29.21
CA GLY A 813 -25.21 29.67 -28.55
C GLY A 813 -24.86 30.53 -27.34
N ALA A 814 -24.88 31.86 -27.48
CA ALA A 814 -24.67 32.78 -26.37
C ALA A 814 -25.65 32.55 -25.21
N ASP A 815 -26.93 32.35 -25.49
CA ASP A 815 -27.93 32.04 -24.46
C ASP A 815 -27.77 30.61 -23.88
N TYR A 816 -27.37 29.62 -24.68
CA TYR A 816 -27.03 28.29 -24.19
C TYR A 816 -25.89 28.34 -23.15
N TYR A 817 -24.83 29.09 -23.42
CA TYR A 817 -23.73 29.26 -22.46
C TYR A 817 -24.10 30.14 -21.25
N ARG A 818 -25.06 31.09 -21.37
CA ARG A 818 -25.67 31.75 -20.19
C ARG A 818 -26.46 30.76 -19.33
N HIS A 819 -27.27 29.89 -19.95
CA HIS A 819 -27.98 28.82 -19.24
C HIS A 819 -27.01 27.91 -18.48
N LEU A 820 -25.86 27.54 -19.08
CA LEU A 820 -24.79 26.79 -18.40
C LEU A 820 -24.12 27.59 -17.27
N GLY A 821 -23.93 28.89 -17.43
CA GLY A 821 -23.45 29.78 -16.37
C GLY A 821 -24.38 29.82 -15.15
N VAL A 822 -25.69 29.96 -15.38
CA VAL A 822 -26.70 29.90 -14.31
C VAL A 822 -26.74 28.51 -13.67
N LEU A 823 -26.67 27.43 -14.46
CA LEU A 823 -26.57 26.05 -13.96
C LEU A 823 -25.31 25.81 -13.12
N SER A 824 -24.19 26.46 -13.44
CA SER A 824 -22.94 26.39 -12.67
C SER A 824 -23.11 26.98 -11.28
N ALA A 825 -23.68 28.18 -11.18
CA ALA A 825 -23.95 28.83 -9.90
C ALA A 825 -24.99 28.05 -9.08
N PHE A 826 -26.05 27.56 -9.73
CA PHE A 826 -27.06 26.68 -9.13
C PHE A 826 -26.41 25.41 -8.53
N SER A 827 -25.51 24.76 -9.29
CA SER A 827 -24.78 23.58 -8.83
C SER A 827 -23.83 23.85 -7.68
N VAL A 828 -23.06 24.95 -7.71
CA VAL A 828 -22.16 25.32 -6.61
C VAL A 828 -22.94 25.67 -5.33
N LEU A 829 -24.02 26.47 -5.43
CA LEU A 829 -24.86 26.86 -4.28
C LEU A 829 -25.60 25.69 -3.64
N LEU A 830 -26.07 24.73 -4.44
CA LEU A 830 -26.77 23.52 -3.98
C LEU A 830 -25.82 22.35 -3.65
N GLY A 831 -24.53 22.47 -3.96
CA GLY A 831 -23.58 21.37 -3.84
C GLY A 831 -23.85 20.20 -4.78
N LEU A 832 -24.45 20.41 -5.96
CA LEU A 832 -24.55 19.37 -6.99
C LEU A 832 -23.14 19.05 -7.51
N GLY A 833 -22.72 17.80 -7.42
CA GLY A 833 -21.46 17.32 -7.99
C GLY A 833 -21.45 15.82 -8.17
N ASP A 834 -20.50 15.29 -8.96
CA ASP A 834 -20.68 14.00 -9.64
C ASP A 834 -21.78 14.10 -10.74
N LEU A 835 -21.81 15.25 -11.45
CA LEU A 835 -22.68 15.48 -12.60
C LEU A 835 -22.00 15.02 -13.90
N ASP A 836 -22.73 14.25 -14.71
CA ASP A 836 -22.33 13.91 -16.07
C ASP A 836 -23.50 14.01 -17.07
N HIS A 837 -23.33 13.49 -18.29
CA HIS A 837 -24.35 13.47 -19.36
C HIS A 837 -25.65 12.75 -18.96
N ARG A 838 -25.64 11.94 -17.89
CA ARG A 838 -26.83 11.27 -17.33
C ARG A 838 -27.62 12.19 -16.40
N ASN A 839 -26.98 13.24 -15.88
CA ASN A 839 -27.60 14.28 -15.07
C ASN A 839 -28.07 15.47 -15.90
N VAL A 840 -27.32 15.85 -16.93
CA VAL A 840 -27.61 17.03 -17.77
C VAL A 840 -27.67 16.64 -19.23
N ILE A 841 -28.76 17.01 -19.91
CA ILE A 841 -28.93 16.82 -21.36
C ILE A 841 -29.26 18.11 -22.10
N THR A 842 -28.89 18.20 -23.37
CA THR A 842 -29.31 19.28 -24.27
C THR A 842 -30.65 18.89 -24.92
N CYS A 843 -31.67 19.73 -24.79
CA CYS A 843 -32.95 19.54 -25.47
C CYS A 843 -33.50 20.90 -25.93
N ALA A 844 -33.99 20.96 -27.18
CA ALA A 844 -34.47 22.18 -27.83
C ALA A 844 -33.48 23.38 -27.74
N GLY A 845 -32.18 23.10 -27.83
CA GLY A 845 -31.13 24.13 -27.79
C GLY A 845 -30.83 24.72 -26.40
N LYS A 846 -31.18 24.01 -25.32
CA LYS A 846 -30.97 24.43 -23.92
C LYS A 846 -30.48 23.26 -23.07
N PRO A 847 -29.71 23.51 -21.99
CA PRO A 847 -29.29 22.47 -21.05
C PRO A 847 -30.38 22.22 -20.00
N TRP A 848 -30.68 20.95 -19.73
CA TRP A 848 -31.69 20.49 -18.77
C TRP A 848 -31.04 19.58 -17.73
N LEU A 849 -31.10 19.98 -16.46
CA LEU A 849 -30.79 19.07 -15.35
C LEU A 849 -31.98 18.09 -15.19
N ILE A 850 -31.76 16.84 -15.59
CA ILE A 850 -32.75 15.74 -15.56
C ILE A 850 -32.57 14.80 -14.37
N ASP A 851 -31.45 14.88 -13.65
CA ASP A 851 -31.23 14.12 -12.43
C ASP A 851 -30.52 14.95 -11.35
N GLY A 852 -31.28 15.26 -10.30
CA GLY A 852 -30.84 16.04 -9.14
C GLY A 852 -30.53 15.21 -7.91
N GLU A 853 -30.33 13.88 -8.04
CA GLU A 853 -30.09 13.01 -6.88
C GLU A 853 -28.83 13.40 -6.10
N VAL A 854 -27.82 13.95 -6.79
CA VAL A 854 -26.50 14.31 -6.24
C VAL A 854 -26.45 15.67 -5.55
N ALA A 855 -27.58 16.22 -5.08
CA ALA A 855 -27.59 17.49 -4.36
C ALA A 855 -26.86 17.43 -2.99
N PHE A 856 -26.31 18.56 -2.57
CA PHE A 856 -25.65 18.78 -1.28
C PHE A 856 -24.41 17.89 -1.01
N GLN A 857 -23.59 17.61 -2.04
CA GLN A 857 -22.34 16.87 -1.86
C GLN A 857 -21.34 17.61 -0.96
N PRO A 858 -20.76 16.92 0.04
CA PRO A 858 -19.67 17.45 0.86
C PRO A 858 -18.41 17.86 0.09
N LYS A 859 -18.15 17.37 -1.14
CA LYS A 859 -16.99 17.82 -1.94
C LYS A 859 -17.14 19.28 -2.39
N VAL A 860 -18.29 19.65 -2.96
CA VAL A 860 -18.56 20.99 -3.52
C VAL A 860 -18.66 22.04 -2.40
N LEU A 861 -19.50 21.79 -1.39
CA LEU A 861 -19.78 22.79 -0.34
C LEU A 861 -18.56 23.12 0.52
N ARG A 862 -17.64 22.17 0.71
CA ARG A 862 -16.36 22.35 1.40
C ARG A 862 -15.39 23.20 0.60
N ALA A 863 -15.31 23.00 -0.71
CA ALA A 863 -14.50 23.85 -1.57
C ALA A 863 -15.08 25.28 -1.62
N LEU A 864 -16.41 25.43 -1.69
CA LEU A 864 -17.06 26.74 -1.58
C LEU A 864 -16.74 27.42 -0.23
N GLU A 865 -16.71 26.67 0.88
CA GLU A 865 -16.31 27.20 2.18
C GLU A 865 -14.84 27.65 2.24
N ARG A 866 -13.93 26.97 1.53
CA ARG A 866 -12.53 27.41 1.33
C ARG A 866 -12.45 28.68 0.49
N GLU A 867 -13.11 28.69 -0.66
CA GLU A 867 -13.16 29.82 -1.59
C GLU A 867 -13.70 31.09 -0.92
N LEU A 868 -14.75 30.98 -0.08
CA LEU A 868 -15.30 32.12 0.67
C LEU A 868 -14.47 32.53 1.90
N SER A 869 -13.65 31.63 2.44
CA SER A 869 -12.79 31.91 3.60
C SER A 869 -11.44 32.53 3.21
N ASN A 870 -10.86 32.12 2.07
CA ASN A 870 -9.62 32.66 1.53
C ASN A 870 -9.58 32.53 -0.01
N PRO A 871 -10.22 33.47 -0.74
CA PRO A 871 -10.30 33.42 -2.21
C PRO A 871 -8.92 33.33 -2.89
N GLU A 872 -7.96 34.13 -2.42
CA GLU A 872 -6.62 34.19 -3.00
C GLU A 872 -5.90 32.83 -2.92
N ALA A 873 -5.90 32.20 -1.74
CA ALA A 873 -5.19 30.93 -1.54
C ALA A 873 -5.92 29.72 -2.16
N ALA A 874 -7.24 29.80 -2.37
CA ALA A 874 -7.99 28.79 -3.10
C ALA A 874 -7.66 28.83 -4.59
N PHE A 875 -7.85 29.99 -5.24
CA PHE A 875 -7.69 30.14 -6.69
C PHE A 875 -6.23 30.09 -7.16
N MET A 876 -5.25 30.39 -6.30
CA MET A 876 -3.81 30.22 -6.58
C MET A 876 -3.37 28.78 -6.90
N ARG A 877 -4.22 27.77 -6.63
CA ARG A 877 -3.91 26.35 -6.89
C ARG A 877 -4.42 25.84 -8.24
N GLY A 878 -5.14 26.67 -9.00
CA GLY A 878 -5.81 26.28 -10.23
C GLY A 878 -7.21 25.69 -9.99
N ILE A 879 -7.89 25.30 -11.07
CA ILE A 879 -9.30 24.90 -11.02
C ILE A 879 -9.53 23.62 -10.20
N SER A 880 -8.52 22.75 -10.07
CA SER A 880 -8.63 21.40 -9.51
C SER A 880 -9.01 21.31 -8.01
N GLU A 881 -8.96 22.42 -7.27
CA GLU A 881 -9.45 22.50 -5.88
C GLU A 881 -10.71 23.40 -5.73
N THR A 882 -11.34 23.80 -6.83
CA THR A 882 -12.53 24.69 -6.82
C THR A 882 -13.84 23.94 -6.59
N ALA A 883 -14.84 24.63 -6.04
CA ALA A 883 -16.20 24.12 -5.94
C ALA A 883 -16.78 23.81 -7.33
N PHE A 884 -16.43 24.63 -8.32
CA PHE A 884 -16.83 24.46 -9.71
C PHE A 884 -16.30 23.13 -10.30
N GLU A 885 -15.01 22.83 -10.17
CA GLU A 885 -14.45 21.53 -10.60
C GLU A 885 -15.19 20.36 -9.94
N HIS A 886 -15.41 20.43 -8.62
CA HIS A 886 -16.09 19.37 -7.88
C HIS A 886 -17.58 19.19 -8.22
N THR A 887 -18.17 20.08 -9.04
CA THR A 887 -19.48 19.79 -9.65
C THR A 887 -19.40 18.74 -10.75
N ASP A 888 -18.22 18.55 -11.35
CA ASP A 888 -17.95 17.78 -12.58
C ASP A 888 -18.70 18.29 -13.85
N LEU A 889 -19.53 19.34 -13.73
CA LEU A 889 -20.42 19.88 -14.78
C LEU A 889 -19.68 20.27 -16.07
N TRP A 890 -18.43 20.74 -15.97
CA TRP A 890 -17.63 21.12 -17.15
C TRP A 890 -17.38 19.94 -18.10
N ARG A 891 -17.38 18.70 -17.59
CA ARG A 891 -17.19 17.48 -18.37
C ARG A 891 -18.34 17.19 -19.33
N VAL A 892 -19.46 17.92 -19.18
CA VAL A 892 -20.65 17.86 -20.04
C VAL A 892 -20.68 19.02 -21.06
N TRP A 893 -19.71 19.94 -21.05
CA TRP A 893 -19.75 21.15 -21.89
C TRP A 893 -19.12 20.96 -23.27
N GLU A 894 -17.99 20.25 -23.34
CA GLU A 894 -17.27 19.95 -24.60
C GLU A 894 -16.57 18.58 -24.57
N THR A 895 -16.78 17.78 -23.52
CA THR A 895 -16.11 16.50 -23.32
C THR A 895 -17.09 15.33 -23.35
N PHE A 896 -16.56 14.19 -23.77
CA PHE A 896 -17.30 13.00 -24.13
C PHE A 896 -16.72 11.82 -23.36
N HIS A 897 -17.59 10.87 -23.00
CA HIS A 897 -17.32 9.43 -22.86
C HIS A 897 -18.35 8.74 -21.96
N VAL A 898 -18.67 7.49 -22.29
CA VAL A 898 -19.01 6.46 -21.30
C VAL A 898 -17.87 5.46 -21.29
N GLY A 899 -17.06 5.47 -20.23
CA GLY A 899 -16.14 4.36 -19.96
C GLY A 899 -16.93 3.15 -19.48
N GLN A 900 -17.12 2.16 -20.34
CA GLN A 900 -17.79 0.91 -19.99
C GLN A 900 -16.77 -0.13 -19.51
N LEU A 901 -17.05 -0.75 -18.36
CA LEU A 901 -16.36 -1.95 -17.91
C LEU A 901 -17.02 -3.17 -18.58
N ARG A 902 -16.34 -3.76 -19.56
CA ARG A 902 -16.77 -5.04 -20.16
C ARG A 902 -16.79 -6.11 -19.08
N ASN A 903 -17.82 -6.96 -19.05
CA ASN A 903 -17.96 -8.02 -18.05
C ASN A 903 -17.21 -9.31 -18.45
N SER A 904 -16.34 -9.23 -19.47
CA SER A 904 -15.39 -10.25 -19.91
C SER A 904 -14.00 -9.65 -20.14
N ASN A 905 -12.95 -10.42 -19.86
CA ASN A 905 -11.57 -10.15 -20.29
C ASN A 905 -11.15 -10.97 -21.53
N VAL A 906 -12.12 -11.57 -22.22
CA VAL A 906 -11.94 -12.32 -23.47
C VAL A 906 -12.97 -11.86 -24.51
N ALA A 907 -12.50 -11.58 -25.72
CA ALA A 907 -13.32 -11.30 -26.90
C ALA A 907 -13.34 -12.51 -27.85
N LEU A 908 -14.34 -12.53 -28.75
CA LEU A 908 -14.42 -13.47 -29.86
C LEU A 908 -14.13 -12.73 -31.18
N GLU A 909 -12.97 -12.98 -31.78
CA GLU A 909 -12.57 -12.38 -33.06
C GLU A 909 -12.30 -13.46 -34.10
N ASN A 910 -13.00 -13.39 -35.24
CA ASN A 910 -12.83 -14.30 -36.39
C ASN A 910 -12.95 -15.82 -36.10
N GLY A 911 -13.52 -16.19 -34.94
CA GLY A 911 -13.62 -17.58 -34.47
C GLY A 911 -12.58 -17.99 -33.42
N GLU A 912 -11.68 -17.09 -33.03
CA GLU A 912 -10.70 -17.28 -31.96
C GLU A 912 -11.08 -16.49 -30.71
N LEU A 913 -10.81 -17.05 -29.53
CA LEU A 913 -10.93 -16.40 -28.23
C LEU A 913 -9.63 -15.67 -27.90
N ILE A 914 -9.68 -14.33 -27.83
CA ILE A 914 -8.50 -13.48 -27.58
C ILE A 914 -8.63 -12.69 -26.27
N PRO A 915 -7.53 -12.39 -25.56
CA PRO A 915 -7.58 -11.50 -24.39
C PRO A 915 -8.01 -10.07 -24.78
N GLN A 916 -8.83 -9.44 -23.95
CA GLN A 916 -9.30 -8.06 -24.16
C GLN A 916 -9.13 -7.19 -22.90
N SER A 917 -8.91 -5.89 -23.11
CA SER A 917 -8.84 -4.87 -22.05
C SER A 917 -10.16 -4.72 -21.27
N PRO A 918 -10.12 -4.36 -19.96
CA PRO A 918 -11.32 -4.19 -19.13
C PRO A 918 -12.24 -3.05 -19.56
N HIS A 919 -11.63 -1.98 -20.07
CA HIS A 919 -12.29 -0.70 -20.33
C HIS A 919 -12.46 -0.50 -21.83
N GLU A 920 -13.70 -0.22 -22.23
CA GLU A 920 -14.05 0.28 -23.55
C GLU A 920 -14.55 1.71 -23.41
N TRP A 921 -13.93 2.63 -24.15
CA TRP A 921 -14.41 4.01 -24.25
C TRP A 921 -15.48 4.08 -25.32
N VAL A 922 -16.75 4.01 -24.90
CA VAL A 922 -17.89 4.22 -25.79
C VAL A 922 -18.12 5.73 -25.90
N PRO A 923 -17.94 6.36 -27.07
CA PRO A 923 -18.27 7.76 -27.24
C PRO A 923 -19.79 7.92 -27.17
N HIS A 924 -20.26 8.83 -26.31
CA HIS A 924 -21.69 9.09 -26.12
C HIS A 924 -22.03 10.45 -26.70
N PHE A 925 -22.79 10.45 -27.81
CA PHE A 925 -23.05 11.64 -28.63
C PHE A 925 -24.32 12.42 -28.26
N GLU A 926 -24.92 12.14 -27.12
CA GLU A 926 -25.92 13.06 -26.56
C GLU A 926 -25.22 14.36 -26.14
N ASN A 927 -25.88 15.51 -26.40
CA ASN A 927 -25.45 16.86 -26.02
C ASN A 927 -24.39 17.53 -26.90
N VAL A 928 -24.03 16.97 -28.05
CA VAL A 928 -23.17 17.61 -29.05
C VAL A 928 -23.75 18.95 -29.51
N LEU A 929 -22.91 19.99 -29.62
CA LEU A 929 -23.30 21.34 -30.00
C LEU A 929 -22.62 21.78 -31.30
N ARG A 930 -23.38 22.33 -32.24
CA ARG A 930 -22.85 23.09 -33.39
C ARG A 930 -23.38 24.51 -33.39
N VAL A 931 -22.49 25.50 -33.25
CA VAL A 931 -22.83 26.93 -33.37
C VAL A 931 -22.43 27.43 -34.75
N GLY A 932 -23.43 27.62 -35.62
CA GLY A 932 -23.25 28.03 -37.01
C GLY A 932 -22.53 26.95 -37.84
N GLN A 933 -21.21 27.02 -37.88
CA GLN A 933 -20.32 26.06 -38.58
C GLN A 933 -19.21 25.52 -37.65
N ARG A 934 -19.09 26.02 -36.42
CA ARG A 934 -18.17 25.51 -35.38
C ARG A 934 -18.85 24.39 -34.60
N HIS A 935 -18.14 23.30 -34.35
CA HIS A 935 -18.65 22.11 -33.66
C HIS A 935 -17.88 21.90 -32.36
N SER A 936 -18.54 21.46 -31.28
CA SER A 936 -17.93 21.32 -29.95
C SER A 936 -16.80 20.27 -29.86
N LEU A 937 -16.53 19.55 -30.96
CA LEU A 937 -15.41 18.61 -31.12
C LEU A 937 -14.47 18.93 -32.29
N ASP A 938 -14.64 20.02 -33.05
CA ASP A 938 -13.85 20.28 -34.27
C ASP A 938 -12.34 20.52 -34.03
N GLY A 939 -11.87 20.51 -32.79
CA GLY A 939 -10.48 20.70 -32.41
C GLY A 939 -9.91 22.09 -32.73
N HIS A 940 -10.71 23.01 -33.30
CA HIS A 940 -10.25 24.36 -33.59
C HIS A 940 -10.20 25.19 -32.31
N GLN A 941 -9.17 26.02 -32.20
CA GLN A 941 -8.94 26.89 -31.04
C GLN A 941 -9.17 28.36 -31.42
N PRO A 942 -9.90 29.17 -30.62
CA PRO A 942 -10.59 28.82 -29.36
C PRO A 942 -11.72 27.78 -29.56
N SER A 943 -12.00 26.97 -28.54
CA SER A 943 -13.19 26.09 -28.56
C SER A 943 -14.49 26.90 -28.43
N LEU A 944 -15.66 26.25 -28.49
CA LEU A 944 -16.94 26.96 -28.32
C LEU A 944 -17.09 27.45 -26.88
N ALA A 945 -16.73 26.65 -25.88
CA ALA A 945 -16.76 27.08 -24.48
C ALA A 945 -15.75 28.21 -24.20
N THR A 946 -14.60 28.24 -24.90
CA THR A 946 -13.69 29.41 -24.87
C THR A 946 -14.29 30.64 -25.57
N GLU A 947 -14.93 30.46 -26.74
CA GLU A 947 -15.58 31.53 -27.52
C GLU A 947 -16.72 32.21 -26.73
N TYR A 948 -17.53 31.42 -26.02
CA TYR A 948 -18.66 31.88 -25.21
C TYR A 948 -18.37 31.92 -23.70
N SER A 949 -17.08 31.93 -23.32
CA SER A 949 -16.62 31.95 -21.93
C SER A 949 -17.13 33.15 -21.11
N ILE A 950 -17.30 34.30 -21.77
CA ILE A 950 -17.90 35.51 -21.19
C ILE A 950 -19.37 35.26 -20.81
N GLN A 951 -20.13 34.55 -21.64
CA GLN A 951 -21.55 34.24 -21.41
C GLN A 951 -21.76 33.26 -20.24
N VAL A 952 -20.84 32.31 -20.05
CA VAL A 952 -20.80 31.47 -18.85
C VAL A 952 -20.61 32.33 -17.59
N VAL A 953 -19.68 33.28 -17.63
CA VAL A 953 -19.44 34.23 -16.52
C VAL A 953 -20.61 35.20 -16.30
N GLU A 954 -21.27 35.68 -17.36
CA GLU A 954 -22.51 36.47 -17.26
C GLU A 954 -23.60 35.69 -16.50
N GLY A 955 -23.86 34.44 -16.90
CA GLY A 955 -24.86 33.58 -16.25
C GLY A 955 -24.52 33.27 -14.79
N PHE A 956 -23.27 32.89 -14.51
CA PHE A 956 -22.82 32.58 -13.15
C PHE A 956 -22.98 33.80 -12.22
N ARG A 957 -22.50 34.97 -12.67
CA ARG A 957 -22.59 36.21 -11.90
C ARG A 957 -24.04 36.63 -11.66
N MET A 958 -24.89 36.54 -12.68
CA MET A 958 -26.31 36.91 -12.57
C MET A 958 -27.01 36.05 -11.52
N ALA A 959 -26.82 34.73 -11.58
CA ALA A 959 -27.40 33.78 -10.65
C ALA A 959 -26.94 34.00 -9.19
N ILE A 960 -25.63 34.16 -8.96
CA ILE A 960 -25.11 34.49 -7.61
C ILE A 960 -25.70 35.81 -7.10
N GLY A 961 -25.82 36.82 -7.98
CA GLY A 961 -26.42 38.11 -7.65
C GLY A 961 -27.86 37.99 -7.17
N VAL A 962 -28.76 37.47 -8.02
CA VAL A 962 -30.20 37.41 -7.69
C VAL A 962 -30.51 36.50 -6.50
N VAL A 963 -29.74 35.43 -6.28
CA VAL A 963 -29.85 34.58 -5.08
C VAL A 963 -29.41 35.33 -3.83
N SER A 964 -28.32 36.12 -3.91
CA SER A 964 -27.82 36.93 -2.79
C SER A 964 -28.82 38.02 -2.39
N GLU A 965 -29.53 38.61 -3.35
CA GLU A 965 -30.56 39.62 -3.13
C GLU A 965 -31.89 39.05 -2.58
N ASN A 966 -32.22 37.79 -2.93
CA ASN A 966 -33.45 37.11 -2.50
C ASN A 966 -33.21 36.03 -1.43
N PHE A 967 -32.14 36.18 -0.62
CA PHE A 967 -31.65 35.14 0.27
C PHE A 967 -32.70 34.57 1.25
N ASP A 968 -33.60 35.37 1.82
CA ASP A 968 -34.66 34.88 2.71
C ASP A 968 -35.60 33.86 2.01
N GLN A 969 -35.90 34.10 0.74
CA GLN A 969 -36.71 33.20 -0.09
C GLN A 969 -35.90 31.96 -0.46
N TRP A 970 -34.63 32.11 -0.84
CA TRP A 970 -33.70 31.01 -1.10
C TRP A 970 -33.55 30.09 0.13
N GLN A 971 -33.33 30.65 1.33
CA GLN A 971 -33.27 29.90 2.57
C GLN A 971 -34.58 29.14 2.84
N SER A 972 -35.75 29.76 2.60
CA SER A 972 -37.05 29.10 2.74
C SER A 972 -37.20 27.92 1.78
N LEU A 973 -36.72 28.05 0.53
CA LEU A 973 -36.69 26.98 -0.46
C LEU A 973 -35.73 25.84 -0.08
N LEU A 974 -34.54 26.16 0.44
CA LEU A 974 -33.58 25.16 0.92
C LEU A 974 -34.15 24.41 2.14
N LEU A 975 -34.79 25.09 3.09
CA LEU A 975 -35.37 24.44 4.28
C LEU A 975 -36.47 23.42 3.93
N LYS A 976 -37.18 23.56 2.81
CA LYS A 976 -38.11 22.54 2.28
C LYS A 976 -37.42 21.21 1.90
N CYS A 977 -36.11 21.20 1.66
CA CYS A 977 -35.36 19.98 1.32
C CYS A 977 -35.18 19.01 2.51
N ARG A 978 -35.37 19.48 3.75
CA ARG A 978 -35.16 18.66 4.95
C ARG A 978 -36.16 17.49 4.98
N GLY A 979 -35.65 16.26 5.14
CA GLY A 979 -36.45 15.03 5.04
C GLY A 979 -36.55 14.43 3.64
N TYR A 980 -35.87 14.98 2.62
CA TYR A 980 -35.69 14.34 1.31
C TYR A 980 -34.44 13.46 1.29
N GLU A 981 -34.49 12.36 0.54
CA GLU A 981 -33.36 11.48 0.31
C GLU A 981 -32.53 11.96 -0.91
N VAL A 982 -31.21 12.00 -0.76
CA VAL A 982 -30.24 12.36 -1.81
C VAL A 982 -29.14 11.30 -1.89
N ARG A 983 -28.54 11.12 -3.08
CA ARG A 983 -27.31 10.35 -3.25
C ARG A 983 -26.16 11.09 -2.57
N TYR A 984 -25.27 10.32 -1.96
CA TYR A 984 -24.09 10.80 -1.26
C TYR A 984 -22.87 10.10 -1.83
N VAL A 985 -21.81 10.86 -2.09
CA VAL A 985 -20.50 10.35 -2.51
C VAL A 985 -19.55 10.41 -1.31
N PRO A 986 -19.29 9.30 -0.60
CA PRO A 986 -18.37 9.27 0.52
C PRO A 986 -16.93 9.54 0.10
N ILE A 987 -16.13 10.10 1.01
CA ILE A 987 -14.68 10.29 0.82
C ILE A 987 -13.97 8.95 1.01
N MET A 988 -14.01 8.12 -0.02
CA MET A 988 -13.32 6.85 -0.16
C MET A 988 -13.14 6.55 -1.64
N ASP A 989 -12.18 5.69 -2.00
CA ASP A 989 -11.94 5.39 -3.41
C ASP A 989 -13.02 4.46 -4.00
N LEU A 990 -13.99 5.07 -4.68
CA LEU A 990 -15.06 4.38 -5.37
C LEU A 990 -14.60 3.74 -6.69
N VAL A 991 -13.55 4.23 -7.34
CA VAL A 991 -13.00 3.61 -8.56
C VAL A 991 -12.35 2.27 -8.22
N ILE A 992 -11.59 2.22 -7.12
CA ILE A 992 -11.04 0.98 -6.54
C ILE A 992 -12.19 0.05 -6.05
N THR A 993 -13.32 0.60 -5.61
CA THR A 993 -14.53 -0.19 -5.25
C THR A 993 -15.22 -0.80 -6.48
N GLU A 994 -15.40 -0.04 -7.55
CA GLU A 994 -15.94 -0.53 -8.82
C GLU A 994 -15.01 -1.57 -9.45
N LYS A 995 -13.69 -1.34 -9.39
CA LYS A 995 -12.69 -2.33 -9.80
C LYS A 995 -12.82 -3.64 -9.00
N LEU A 996 -13.04 -3.61 -7.68
CA LEU A 996 -13.31 -4.83 -6.90
C LEU A 996 -14.59 -5.55 -7.39
N CYS A 997 -15.66 -4.80 -7.69
CA CYS A 997 -16.89 -5.36 -8.25
C CYS A 997 -16.70 -5.99 -9.64
N TRP A 998 -15.71 -5.51 -10.41
CA TRP A 998 -15.30 -6.09 -11.69
C TRP A 998 -14.38 -7.29 -11.52
N ASP A 999 -13.32 -7.20 -10.70
CA ASP A 999 -12.38 -8.28 -10.39
C ASP A 999 -13.13 -9.54 -9.93
N LEU A 1000 -14.19 -9.38 -9.11
CA LEU A 1000 -15.06 -10.49 -8.65
C LEU A 1000 -15.81 -11.23 -9.77
N LYS A 1001 -16.02 -10.59 -10.94
CA LYS A 1001 -16.66 -11.19 -12.11
C LYS A 1001 -15.66 -11.92 -13.02
N VAL A 1002 -14.44 -11.37 -13.17
CA VAL A 1002 -13.49 -11.76 -14.23
C VAL A 1002 -12.23 -12.49 -13.74
N PHE A 1003 -11.89 -12.39 -12.45
CA PHE A 1003 -10.69 -13.02 -11.89
C PHE A 1003 -10.97 -14.48 -11.55
N HIS A 1004 -10.49 -15.38 -12.42
CA HIS A 1004 -10.57 -16.83 -12.24
C HIS A 1004 -10.13 -17.30 -10.85
N GLY A 1005 -9.16 -16.62 -10.22
CA GLY A 1005 -8.66 -16.96 -8.89
C GLY A 1005 -9.72 -16.94 -7.78
N PHE A 1006 -10.83 -16.20 -7.91
CA PHE A 1006 -11.90 -16.21 -6.92
C PHE A 1006 -12.81 -17.45 -7.02
N GLN A 1007 -12.75 -18.24 -8.10
CA GLN A 1007 -13.57 -19.45 -8.24
C GLN A 1007 -13.19 -20.54 -7.22
N SER A 1008 -11.93 -20.56 -6.75
CA SER A 1008 -11.45 -21.48 -5.70
C SER A 1008 -11.57 -20.94 -4.27
N PHE A 1009 -12.11 -19.72 -4.09
CA PHE A 1009 -12.18 -19.11 -2.76
C PHE A 1009 -13.35 -19.64 -1.93
N THR A 1010 -13.07 -20.01 -0.69
CA THR A 1010 -14.12 -20.32 0.30
C THR A 1010 -14.91 -19.05 0.64
N GLN A 1011 -16.17 -19.18 1.06
CA GLN A 1011 -17.01 -18.03 1.45
C GLN A 1011 -16.33 -17.15 2.51
N ARG A 1012 -15.60 -17.78 3.43
CA ARG A 1012 -14.88 -17.12 4.52
C ARG A 1012 -13.63 -16.38 4.02
N ARG A 1013 -12.83 -16.99 3.14
CA ARG A 1013 -11.67 -16.33 2.49
C ARG A 1013 -12.14 -15.10 1.72
N LEU A 1014 -13.21 -15.24 0.93
CA LEU A 1014 -13.71 -14.15 0.11
C LEU A 1014 -14.39 -13.02 0.92
N LYS A 1015 -15.18 -13.33 1.97
CA LYS A 1015 -15.68 -12.27 2.86
C LYS A 1015 -14.55 -11.60 3.64
N GLY A 1016 -13.50 -12.34 4.01
CA GLY A 1016 -12.27 -11.77 4.58
C GLY A 1016 -11.60 -10.76 3.63
N TYR A 1017 -11.39 -11.18 2.38
CA TYR A 1017 -10.80 -10.35 1.32
C TYR A 1017 -11.58 -9.06 1.08
N CYS A 1018 -12.89 -9.17 0.79
CA CYS A 1018 -13.72 -8.00 0.55
C CYS A 1018 -13.79 -7.09 1.80
N LYS A 1019 -13.87 -7.65 3.01
CA LYS A 1019 -13.90 -6.82 4.23
C LYS A 1019 -12.58 -6.07 4.46
N ARG A 1020 -11.42 -6.73 4.36
CA ARG A 1020 -10.09 -6.08 4.47
C ARG A 1020 -9.93 -4.96 3.46
N PHE A 1021 -10.23 -5.25 2.19
CA PHE A 1021 -10.19 -4.28 1.09
C PHE A 1021 -11.08 -3.06 1.37
N SER A 1022 -12.35 -3.28 1.71
CA SER A 1022 -13.30 -2.20 2.03
C SER A 1022 -12.93 -1.42 3.29
N THR A 1023 -12.29 -2.05 4.29
CA THR A 1023 -11.78 -1.36 5.49
C THR A 1023 -10.63 -0.41 5.14
N ARG A 1024 -9.67 -0.83 4.31
CA ARG A 1024 -8.52 0.00 3.92
C ARG A 1024 -8.92 1.26 3.15
N ILE A 1025 -9.80 1.14 2.14
CA ILE A 1025 -10.28 2.31 1.38
C ILE A 1025 -11.13 3.27 2.22
N GLY A 1026 -11.79 2.78 3.29
CA GLY A 1026 -12.45 3.62 4.28
C GLY A 1026 -11.45 4.34 5.20
N LEU A 1027 -10.45 3.63 5.74
CA LEU A 1027 -9.46 4.21 6.66
C LEU A 1027 -8.65 5.35 6.03
N GLY A 1028 -8.18 5.19 4.80
CA GLY A 1028 -7.48 6.27 4.08
C GLY A 1028 -8.38 7.50 3.87
N GLY A 1029 -9.67 7.28 3.64
CA GLY A 1029 -10.68 8.34 3.58
C GLY A 1029 -10.86 9.11 4.89
N GLU A 1030 -10.94 8.41 6.03
CA GLU A 1030 -10.97 9.04 7.35
C GLU A 1030 -9.72 9.88 7.63
N GLU A 1031 -8.54 9.41 7.19
CA GLU A 1031 -7.26 10.04 7.52
C GLU A 1031 -7.02 11.35 6.80
N VAL A 1032 -7.38 11.45 5.51
CA VAL A 1032 -7.39 12.72 4.77
C VAL A 1032 -8.24 13.78 5.49
N GLN A 1033 -9.42 13.40 5.98
CA GLN A 1033 -10.30 14.30 6.73
C GLN A 1033 -9.70 14.74 8.08
N ARG A 1034 -9.12 13.81 8.86
CA ARG A 1034 -8.55 14.10 10.19
C ARG A 1034 -7.52 15.23 10.15
N TRP A 1035 -6.67 15.24 9.13
CA TRP A 1035 -5.56 16.19 9.00
C TRP A 1035 -5.95 17.53 8.38
N LEU A 1036 -6.86 17.54 7.41
CA LEU A 1036 -7.16 18.74 6.62
C LEU A 1036 -8.45 19.45 7.04
N GLU A 1037 -9.45 18.69 7.49
CA GLU A 1037 -10.87 19.09 7.43
C GLU A 1037 -11.71 18.53 8.61
N PRO A 1038 -11.30 18.69 9.89
CA PRO A 1038 -11.93 17.99 11.02
C PRO A 1038 -13.42 18.35 11.27
N GLU A 1039 -13.92 19.46 10.73
CA GLU A 1039 -15.37 19.75 10.71
C GLU A 1039 -16.16 18.86 9.76
N TRP A 1040 -15.56 18.44 8.63
CA TRP A 1040 -16.20 17.66 7.57
C TRP A 1040 -15.88 16.15 7.72
N LYS A 1041 -15.81 15.67 8.96
CA LYS A 1041 -15.45 14.29 9.28
C LYS A 1041 -16.64 13.34 9.09
N GLU A 1042 -16.40 12.25 8.39
CA GLU A 1042 -17.32 11.16 8.06
C GLU A 1042 -16.56 9.84 8.30
N PRO A 1043 -16.99 8.97 9.23
CA PRO A 1043 -16.24 7.75 9.59
C PRO A 1043 -16.47 6.65 8.55
N THR A 1044 -15.91 6.84 7.35
CA THR A 1044 -16.10 5.98 6.17
C THR A 1044 -15.67 4.52 6.39
N ALA A 1045 -14.83 4.21 7.39
CA ALA A 1045 -14.56 2.83 7.78
C ALA A 1045 -15.77 2.09 8.37
N LEU A 1046 -16.83 2.79 8.81
CA LEU A 1046 -18.12 2.17 9.18
C LEU A 1046 -18.86 1.58 7.96
N LEU A 1047 -18.66 2.14 6.76
CA LEU A 1047 -19.26 1.63 5.52
C LEU A 1047 -18.66 0.28 5.10
N ALA A 1048 -17.45 -0.05 5.57
CA ALA A 1048 -16.62 -1.13 5.04
C ALA A 1048 -17.29 -2.51 5.00
N GLU A 1049 -18.03 -2.91 6.03
CA GLU A 1049 -18.74 -4.20 6.02
C GLU A 1049 -19.87 -4.21 4.98
N THR A 1050 -20.60 -3.11 4.84
CA THR A 1050 -21.71 -2.99 3.90
C THR A 1050 -21.24 -2.90 2.45
N VAL A 1051 -20.13 -2.20 2.18
CA VAL A 1051 -19.44 -2.23 0.88
C VAL A 1051 -19.01 -3.66 0.55
N ALA A 1052 -18.35 -4.36 1.48
CA ALA A 1052 -17.93 -5.73 1.28
C ALA A 1052 -19.12 -6.68 0.99
N GLU A 1053 -20.25 -6.54 1.68
CA GLU A 1053 -21.45 -7.32 1.37
C GLU A 1053 -22.05 -6.97 0.00
N ALA A 1054 -22.05 -5.71 -0.43
CA ALA A 1054 -22.53 -5.28 -1.75
C ALA A 1054 -21.65 -5.83 -2.90
N CYS A 1055 -20.32 -5.76 -2.76
CA CYS A 1055 -19.38 -6.40 -3.69
C CYS A 1055 -19.61 -7.92 -3.76
N LEU A 1056 -19.75 -8.60 -2.62
CA LEU A 1056 -20.08 -10.04 -2.57
C LEU A 1056 -21.46 -10.37 -3.16
N ASN A 1057 -22.36 -9.39 -3.28
CA ASN A 1057 -23.65 -9.49 -3.96
C ASN A 1057 -23.59 -9.21 -5.47
N GLY A 1058 -22.41 -8.86 -6.02
CA GLY A 1058 -22.24 -8.49 -7.43
C GLY A 1058 -23.08 -7.27 -7.81
N SER A 1059 -23.24 -6.33 -6.89
CA SER A 1059 -24.06 -5.12 -7.04
C SER A 1059 -23.19 -3.87 -7.01
N PRO A 1060 -23.48 -2.84 -7.84
CA PRO A 1060 -22.90 -1.52 -7.61
C PRO A 1060 -23.31 -1.04 -6.21
N VAL A 1061 -22.40 -0.29 -5.58
CA VAL A 1061 -22.61 0.27 -4.24
C VAL A 1061 -23.05 1.71 -4.42
N GLN A 1062 -24.24 2.04 -3.94
CA GLN A 1062 -24.72 3.42 -3.89
C GLN A 1062 -24.92 3.81 -2.43
N PHE A 1063 -24.67 5.08 -2.11
CA PHE A 1063 -24.93 5.62 -0.78
C PHE A 1063 -25.96 6.73 -0.91
N THR A 1064 -26.89 6.78 0.04
CA THR A 1064 -27.86 7.85 0.17
C THR A 1064 -27.85 8.40 1.59
N ARG A 1065 -28.39 9.60 1.76
CA ARG A 1065 -28.66 10.20 3.07
C ARG A 1065 -29.98 10.94 3.01
N VAL A 1066 -30.58 11.18 4.17
CA VAL A 1066 -31.70 12.12 4.29
C VAL A 1066 -31.16 13.45 4.80
N LEU A 1067 -31.60 14.55 4.17
CA LEU A 1067 -31.18 15.90 4.58
C LEU A 1067 -31.79 16.24 5.94
N GLY A 1068 -30.96 16.66 6.90
CA GLY A 1068 -31.34 16.79 8.32
C GLY A 1068 -31.28 15.51 9.16
N GLU A 1069 -30.91 14.36 8.59
CA GLU A 1069 -30.51 13.18 9.37
C GLU A 1069 -28.97 13.09 9.44
N GLY A 1070 -28.46 12.57 10.56
CA GLY A 1070 -27.03 12.40 10.83
C GLY A 1070 -26.43 11.12 10.24
N ASP A 1071 -27.23 10.31 9.56
CA ASP A 1071 -26.91 8.90 9.29
C ASP A 1071 -26.80 8.65 7.77
N ALA A 1072 -25.77 7.90 7.37
CA ALA A 1072 -25.59 7.44 5.99
C ALA A 1072 -26.26 6.07 5.78
N LYS A 1073 -26.80 5.86 4.58
CA LYS A 1073 -27.56 4.68 4.18
C LYS A 1073 -26.92 4.07 2.93
N VAL A 1074 -26.84 2.74 2.86
CA VAL A 1074 -26.26 2.04 1.70
C VAL A 1074 -27.37 1.35 0.92
N VAL A 1075 -27.33 1.48 -0.41
CA VAL A 1075 -28.29 0.89 -1.35
C VAL A 1075 -27.55 -0.10 -2.24
N SER A 1076 -28.07 -1.33 -2.35
CA SER A 1076 -27.42 -2.43 -3.08
C SER A 1076 -28.43 -3.24 -3.88
N GLY A 1077 -28.39 -3.13 -5.21
CA GLY A 1077 -29.08 -4.06 -6.12
C GLY A 1077 -30.61 -4.10 -5.97
N GLY A 1078 -31.26 -2.95 -5.81
CA GLY A 1078 -32.73 -2.81 -5.81
C GLY A 1078 -33.46 -3.35 -4.57
N VAL A 1079 -32.74 -3.94 -3.61
CA VAL A 1079 -33.25 -4.22 -2.27
C VAL A 1079 -32.62 -3.23 -1.33
N VAL A 1080 -33.42 -2.33 -0.75
CA VAL A 1080 -32.93 -1.32 0.20
C VAL A 1080 -32.61 -2.00 1.54
N ARG A 1081 -31.43 -2.62 1.63
CA ARG A 1081 -30.79 -2.97 2.90
C ARG A 1081 -30.21 -1.69 3.49
N ILE A 1082 -31.09 -0.87 4.08
CA ILE A 1082 -30.65 0.24 4.93
C ILE A 1082 -29.82 -0.39 6.05
N VAL A 1083 -28.50 -0.18 5.98
CA VAL A 1083 -27.61 -0.29 7.13
C VAL A 1083 -27.39 1.15 7.55
N ASP A 1084 -28.18 1.61 8.51
CA ASP A 1084 -27.94 2.91 9.15
C ASP A 1084 -26.58 2.83 9.86
N CYS A 1085 -25.67 3.73 9.51
CA CYS A 1085 -24.46 3.92 10.31
C CYS A 1085 -24.82 4.47 11.70
N GLU A 1086 -23.93 4.32 12.69
CA GLU A 1086 -24.19 4.79 14.05
C GLU A 1086 -24.53 6.29 14.10
N GLN A 1087 -25.39 6.67 15.05
CA GLN A 1087 -25.95 8.03 15.16
C GLN A 1087 -24.87 9.11 15.08
N GLY A 1088 -24.94 9.93 14.02
CA GLY A 1088 -23.95 10.99 13.80
C GLY A 1088 -22.73 10.56 12.99
N TYR A 1089 -22.90 9.63 12.04
CA TYR A 1089 -21.94 9.42 10.94
C TYR A 1089 -21.55 10.75 10.28
N PHE A 1090 -22.53 11.61 10.02
CA PHE A 1090 -22.28 12.98 9.59
C PHE A 1090 -22.12 13.91 10.79
N SER A 1091 -20.93 14.48 10.93
CA SER A 1091 -20.60 15.55 11.89
C SER A 1091 -21.41 16.84 11.70
N LEU A 1092 -22.02 17.04 10.52
CA LEU A 1092 -22.84 18.20 10.18
C LEU A 1092 -23.91 17.88 9.13
N ASP A 1093 -24.88 18.79 8.96
CA ASP A 1093 -25.85 18.76 7.87
C ASP A 1093 -25.37 19.64 6.70
N PRO A 1094 -25.07 19.06 5.51
CA PRO A 1094 -24.73 19.82 4.31
C PRO A 1094 -25.78 20.84 3.90
N LEU A 1095 -27.06 20.61 4.23
CA LEU A 1095 -28.13 21.59 3.98
C LEU A 1095 -27.91 22.88 4.79
N ASP A 1096 -27.55 22.75 6.07
CA ASP A 1096 -27.28 23.90 6.94
C ASP A 1096 -25.95 24.59 6.59
N LYS A 1097 -24.93 23.86 6.10
CA LYS A 1097 -23.73 24.47 5.48
C LYS A 1097 -24.09 25.23 4.19
N ALA A 1098 -24.90 24.67 3.28
CA ALA A 1098 -25.31 25.35 2.04
C ALA A 1098 -26.09 26.65 2.33
N ILE A 1099 -27.00 26.63 3.32
CA ILE A 1099 -27.69 27.83 3.82
C ILE A 1099 -26.68 28.85 4.41
N ARG A 1100 -25.68 28.40 5.19
CA ARG A 1100 -24.65 29.28 5.77
C ARG A 1100 -23.76 29.92 4.70
N LEU A 1101 -23.36 29.18 3.67
CA LEU A 1101 -22.51 29.68 2.58
C LEU A 1101 -23.29 30.65 1.69
N SER A 1102 -24.55 30.33 1.37
CA SER A 1102 -25.48 31.24 0.69
C SER A 1102 -25.70 32.53 1.50
N ARG A 1103 -25.73 32.46 2.84
CA ARG A 1103 -25.83 33.64 3.71
C ARG A 1103 -24.59 34.52 3.64
N ILE A 1104 -23.38 33.94 3.64
CA ILE A 1104 -22.13 34.70 3.51
C ILE A 1104 -22.11 35.51 2.20
N LEU A 1105 -22.57 34.93 1.09
CA LEU A 1105 -22.71 35.63 -0.19
C LEU A 1105 -23.73 36.79 -0.16
N SER A 1106 -24.75 36.71 0.70
CA SER A 1106 -25.78 37.74 0.87
C SER A 1106 -25.35 38.87 1.82
N GLU A 1107 -24.81 38.52 2.99
CA GLU A 1107 -24.46 39.46 4.07
C GLU A 1107 -23.10 40.16 3.86
N ASP A 1108 -22.17 39.53 3.13
CA ASP A 1108 -20.80 40.03 2.91
C ASP A 1108 -20.55 40.26 1.42
N SER A 1109 -20.97 41.43 0.94
CA SER A 1109 -20.82 41.81 -0.47
C SER A 1109 -19.36 41.89 -0.92
N GLU A 1110 -18.42 42.19 -0.02
CA GLU A 1110 -17.00 42.24 -0.36
C GLU A 1110 -16.48 40.83 -0.64
N ARG A 1111 -16.75 39.85 0.24
CA ARG A 1111 -16.44 38.43 -0.03
C ARG A 1111 -17.15 37.91 -1.27
N ARG A 1112 -18.43 38.25 -1.47
CA ARG A 1112 -19.19 37.85 -2.67
C ARG A 1112 -18.50 38.36 -3.95
N ASP A 1113 -18.12 39.63 -3.98
CA ASP A 1113 -17.54 40.24 -5.17
C ASP A 1113 -16.09 39.76 -5.41
N GLN A 1114 -15.30 39.55 -4.35
CA GLN A 1114 -14.00 38.87 -4.41
C GLN A 1114 -14.12 37.43 -4.93
N TYR A 1115 -15.09 36.66 -4.41
CA TYR A 1115 -15.36 35.29 -4.83
C TYR A 1115 -15.75 35.22 -6.31
N VAL A 1116 -16.75 36.01 -6.71
CA VAL A 1116 -17.21 36.08 -8.10
C VAL A 1116 -16.09 36.51 -9.03
N ALA A 1117 -15.27 37.49 -8.66
CA ALA A 1117 -14.11 37.90 -9.47
C ALA A 1117 -13.07 36.79 -9.61
N GLY A 1118 -12.74 36.10 -8.50
CA GLY A 1118 -11.78 35.00 -8.48
C GLY A 1118 -12.22 33.81 -9.33
N ILE A 1119 -13.43 33.28 -9.11
CA ILE A 1119 -13.94 32.15 -9.89
C ILE A 1119 -14.19 32.52 -11.36
N SER A 1120 -14.61 33.76 -11.66
CA SER A 1120 -14.67 34.26 -13.05
C SER A 1120 -13.29 34.19 -13.71
N SER A 1121 -12.24 34.63 -13.00
CA SER A 1121 -10.87 34.62 -13.52
C SER A 1121 -10.34 33.19 -13.73
N VAL A 1122 -10.70 32.25 -12.85
CA VAL A 1122 -10.32 30.83 -13.00
C VAL A 1122 -11.05 30.18 -14.18
N ILE A 1123 -12.37 30.41 -14.32
CA ILE A 1123 -13.17 29.86 -15.42
C ILE A 1123 -12.65 30.40 -16.77
N LEU A 1124 -12.52 31.72 -16.93
CA LEU A 1124 -12.00 32.31 -18.17
C LEU A 1124 -10.61 31.74 -18.52
N ARG A 1125 -9.67 31.76 -17.56
CA ARG A 1125 -8.30 31.32 -17.80
C ARG A 1125 -8.18 29.83 -18.06
N TRP A 1126 -9.00 28.99 -17.43
CA TRP A 1126 -9.02 27.55 -17.69
C TRP A 1126 -9.61 27.23 -19.07
N LEU A 1127 -10.69 27.92 -19.46
CA LEU A 1127 -11.26 27.83 -20.81
C LEU A 1127 -10.28 28.31 -21.89
N GLU A 1128 -9.42 29.30 -21.60
CA GLU A 1128 -8.38 29.79 -22.52
C GLU A 1128 -7.12 28.90 -22.57
N GLU A 1129 -6.66 28.36 -21.44
CA GLU A 1129 -5.34 27.69 -21.35
C GLU A 1129 -5.37 26.17 -21.40
N GLN A 1130 -6.49 25.51 -21.04
CA GLN A 1130 -6.49 24.07 -20.71
C GLN A 1130 -7.56 23.22 -21.41
N LEU A 1131 -8.60 23.82 -22.00
CA LEU A 1131 -9.70 23.05 -22.59
C LEU A 1131 -9.34 22.51 -23.98
N VAL A 1132 -9.31 21.17 -24.08
CA VAL A 1132 -9.04 20.43 -25.33
C VAL A 1132 -10.31 19.68 -25.74
N PRO A 1133 -11.06 20.17 -26.75
CA PRO A 1133 -12.22 19.47 -27.32
C PRO A 1133 -11.88 18.03 -27.65
N GLY A 1134 -12.61 17.07 -27.06
CA GLY A 1134 -12.38 15.65 -27.29
C GLY A 1134 -10.97 15.15 -26.97
N GLY A 1135 -10.20 15.83 -26.09
CA GLY A 1135 -8.81 15.44 -25.78
C GLY A 1135 -8.65 14.03 -25.18
N SER A 1136 -9.73 13.47 -24.65
CA SER A 1136 -9.84 12.09 -24.15
C SER A 1136 -10.29 11.07 -25.20
N LEU A 1137 -10.79 11.49 -26.38
CA LEU A 1137 -11.22 10.59 -27.46
C LEU A 1137 -9.99 9.93 -28.13
N PRO A 1138 -10.11 8.68 -28.59
CA PRO A 1138 -9.22 8.10 -29.59
C PRO A 1138 -9.01 9.03 -30.78
N GLU A 1139 -7.81 9.00 -31.36
CA GLU A 1139 -7.41 9.92 -32.44
C GLU A 1139 -8.25 9.72 -33.71
N GLU A 1140 -8.66 8.48 -33.97
CA GLU A 1140 -9.54 8.10 -35.08
C GLU A 1140 -10.92 8.76 -34.94
N LEU A 1141 -11.55 8.64 -33.77
CA LEU A 1141 -12.84 9.27 -33.48
C LEU A 1141 -12.75 10.80 -33.51
N ARG A 1142 -11.60 11.39 -33.16
CA ARG A 1142 -11.38 12.85 -33.26
C ARG A 1142 -11.06 13.32 -34.70
N GLN A 1143 -11.02 12.42 -35.67
CA GLN A 1143 -10.81 12.72 -37.10
C GLN A 1143 -12.00 12.32 -37.99
N GLU A 1144 -12.95 11.51 -37.49
CA GLU A 1144 -14.22 11.21 -38.17
C GLU A 1144 -15.32 12.26 -37.94
N ILE A 1145 -15.11 13.19 -37.00
CA ILE A 1145 -16.05 14.22 -36.52
C ILE A 1145 -15.64 15.61 -37.04
#